data_AF-A0A4S4EPD6-F1
#
_entry.id   AF-A0A4S4EPD6-F1
#
_cell.length_a   1.000
_cell.length_b   1.000
_cell.length_c   1.000
_cell.angle_alpha   90.00
_cell.angle_beta   90.00
_cell.angle_gamma   90.00
#
_symmetry.space_group_name_H-M   'P 1'
#
loop_
_entity.id
_entity.type
_entity.pdbx_description
1 polymer ?
#
loop_
_entity_poly.entity_id
_entity_poly.type
_entity_poly.pdbx_seq_one_letter_code
_entity_poly.pdbx_strand_id
1 'polypeptide(L)'
;MSYPFSLATSDFDLEKEKSVLDEQGLRIAENQENSQKNRRKLAESTRDFKKASAEEKLGLFNSLLKGYQEEVDNLTKRAKFGENAFLNIYQKLYEAPDPYPVLASIAEKDLKLSELEFDNRKMKVELEEFRTEATHLKNQQATIRRLEERTRQLEQQMEEKVKEIVEIKQRSLAEENQKTLEVLKEREQLLQDQLRQAKESVSNMQKVHELAQSQLFEVRAQSEEERATKQSELSLLMDEVERAQTRLLSLEREKGVLRSQLQSANEDNGNNKNDDLDSNSMLENSLSAKEKMISELNMELHNLETTLSNEREQHVNDIKKLNALLNEKEVAFEEIKKELQTRPTAKLVDDLRKKVKILQAVGYNSIEAEDWEVATSGEEMSKLESLLLDKNRKMEHELTQLKVKLSEKTSVLEQAEGKIAELTATVNEQQRLIQKLEDDILKGYNSKDRKGTLFDGWDHSESVATEASEDYNLEKVVSRGSKKHAEDLESGFGSDVESKYKKIYEDDINPFAAFSKKERDQRYKELGLRDKITLSSGRFLLGNKYARTFVFFYTIGLHILVFTCLYRMSALSYLSITMNAIGGSICLSSSSSAVRFPYWRLFCNSSSSSSSKTLISTYWSKTANAMSQFSSSSITSSPSALETKPNSQPWLIVGLGNPGKKYNGTRHNVGFEMVDAIAEAEGISMSSVSYRALFGKGYIGNVPVLLAKPQTFMNASGESVGAIVSYYKIPLKQVLVIFDDLDLPFAKLRLLPKGGHGGHNGMKSVINHFKGSRDFPRLRIGIGRPPGKMDPVNFVLRPFNKQEQEELDFAFQTGIEAVRILLLNGFDKSATFVNSGKYLEQLG
;
A
#
# COMPACT_ATOMS: atom_id res chain seq x y z
N MET A 1 65.85 -22.63 -26.26
CA MET A 1 65.51 -23.82 -27.06
C MET A 1 66.69 -24.74 -27.38
N SER A 2 67.96 -24.32 -27.29
CA SER A 2 69.11 -25.18 -27.68
C SER A 2 69.59 -26.23 -26.65
N TYR A 3 69.23 -26.10 -25.37
CA TYR A 3 69.69 -27.02 -24.31
C TYR A 3 68.90 -28.34 -24.18
N PRO A 4 67.56 -28.39 -24.35
CA PRO A 4 66.81 -29.64 -24.13
C PRO A 4 66.80 -30.59 -25.33
N PHE A 5 67.01 -30.11 -26.57
CA PHE A 5 67.15 -30.99 -27.74
C PHE A 5 68.44 -31.82 -27.66
N SER A 6 69.51 -31.23 -27.13
CA SER A 6 70.81 -31.88 -26.87
C SER A 6 70.75 -33.00 -25.83
N LEU A 7 69.78 -32.99 -24.91
CA LEU A 7 69.67 -33.99 -23.83
C LEU A 7 68.89 -35.24 -24.25
N ALA A 8 68.06 -35.15 -25.30
CA ALA A 8 67.30 -36.28 -25.82
C ALA A 8 68.05 -37.00 -26.97
N THR A 9 68.93 -36.29 -27.67
CA THR A 9 69.79 -36.85 -28.72
C THR A 9 71.22 -37.14 -28.23
N SER A 10 71.50 -37.02 -26.93
CA SER A 10 72.84 -37.28 -26.38
C SER A 10 73.33 -38.71 -26.60
N ASP A 11 72.40 -39.65 -26.77
CA ASP A 11 72.71 -41.07 -26.99
C ASP A 11 73.05 -41.38 -28.47
N PHE A 12 72.72 -40.46 -29.39
CA PHE A 12 72.99 -40.60 -30.83
C PHE A 12 73.87 -39.43 -31.31
N ASP A 13 75.19 -39.62 -31.23
CA ASP A 13 76.21 -38.65 -31.64
C ASP A 13 76.23 -38.45 -33.17
N LEU A 14 75.30 -37.64 -33.66
CA LEU A 14 75.11 -37.29 -35.07
C LEU A 14 76.39 -36.75 -35.72
N GLU A 15 77.22 -36.05 -34.96
CA GLU A 15 78.39 -35.35 -35.48
C GLU A 15 79.52 -36.34 -35.74
N LYS A 16 79.74 -37.28 -34.82
CA LYS A 16 80.63 -38.43 -35.01
C LYS A 16 80.15 -39.33 -36.13
N GLU A 17 78.85 -39.63 -36.18
CA GLU A 17 78.27 -40.53 -37.18
C GLU A 17 78.42 -39.95 -38.60
N LYS A 18 78.16 -38.66 -38.77
CA LYS A 18 78.39 -37.94 -40.03
C LYS A 18 79.83 -38.08 -40.54
N SER A 19 80.82 -37.95 -39.65
CA SER A 19 82.23 -38.06 -40.04
C SER A 19 82.59 -39.45 -40.58
N VAL A 20 81.98 -40.52 -40.03
CA VAL A 20 82.18 -41.90 -40.48
C VAL A 20 81.55 -42.13 -41.85
N LEU A 21 80.38 -41.53 -42.11
CA LEU A 21 79.70 -41.63 -43.40
C LEU A 21 80.46 -40.90 -44.51
N ASP A 22 81.01 -39.73 -44.20
CA ASP A 22 81.84 -38.98 -45.14
C ASP A 22 83.09 -39.79 -45.53
N GLU A 23 83.75 -40.44 -44.57
CA GLU A 23 84.90 -41.32 -44.83
C GLU A 23 84.51 -42.54 -45.68
N GLN A 24 83.40 -43.21 -45.35
CA GLN A 24 82.91 -44.36 -46.12
C GLN A 24 82.52 -43.96 -47.56
N GLY A 25 81.87 -42.81 -47.73
CA GLY A 25 81.50 -42.27 -49.03
C GLY A 25 82.72 -41.97 -49.92
N LEU A 26 83.76 -41.37 -49.34
CA LEU A 26 85.03 -41.13 -50.03
C LEU A 26 85.69 -42.44 -50.49
N ARG A 27 85.73 -43.45 -49.61
CA ARG A 27 86.29 -44.77 -49.95
C ARG A 27 85.50 -45.49 -51.05
N ILE A 28 84.16 -45.37 -51.07
CA ILE A 28 83.33 -45.93 -52.15
C ILE A 28 83.67 -45.25 -53.49
N ALA A 29 83.77 -43.91 -53.49
CA ALA A 29 84.11 -43.13 -54.68
C ALA A 29 85.50 -43.49 -55.22
N GLU A 30 86.50 -43.59 -54.34
CA GLU A 30 87.87 -43.98 -54.70
C GLU A 30 87.92 -45.41 -55.29
N ASN A 31 87.22 -46.37 -54.67
CA ASN A 31 87.11 -47.74 -55.18
C ASN A 31 86.41 -47.80 -56.54
N GLN A 32 85.45 -46.91 -56.80
CA GLN A 32 84.80 -46.80 -58.09
C GLN A 32 85.77 -46.27 -59.16
N GLU A 33 86.54 -45.23 -58.85
CA GLU A 33 87.55 -44.66 -59.75
C GLU A 33 88.65 -45.68 -60.09
N ASN A 34 89.17 -46.38 -59.07
CA ASN A 34 90.20 -47.39 -59.22
C ASN A 34 89.74 -48.56 -60.11
N SER A 35 88.51 -49.04 -59.95
CA SER A 35 87.92 -50.05 -60.84
C SER A 35 87.74 -49.54 -62.27
N GLN A 36 87.39 -48.26 -62.47
CA GLN A 36 87.35 -47.70 -63.83
C GLN A 36 88.75 -47.70 -64.48
N LYS A 37 89.79 -47.32 -63.74
CA LYS A 37 91.18 -47.36 -64.23
C LYS A 37 91.64 -48.77 -64.55
N ASN A 38 91.37 -49.74 -63.67
CA ASN A 38 91.73 -51.15 -63.89
C ASN A 38 91.01 -51.76 -65.10
N ARG A 39 89.70 -51.51 -65.26
CA ARG A 39 88.96 -51.97 -66.44
C ARG A 39 89.48 -51.39 -67.75
N ARG A 40 89.92 -50.11 -67.75
CA ARG A 40 90.59 -49.50 -68.92
C ARG A 40 91.91 -50.20 -69.24
N LYS A 41 92.77 -50.43 -68.24
CA LYS A 41 94.03 -51.17 -68.40
C LYS A 41 93.82 -52.61 -68.91
N LEU A 42 92.78 -53.29 -68.42
CA LEU A 42 92.42 -54.62 -68.90
C LEU A 42 91.92 -54.60 -70.34
N ALA A 43 91.12 -53.61 -70.72
CA ALA A 43 90.67 -53.44 -72.10
C ALA A 43 91.84 -53.21 -73.07
N GLU A 44 92.84 -52.42 -72.66
CA GLU A 44 94.08 -52.20 -73.40
C GLU A 44 94.90 -53.49 -73.50
N SER A 45 95.16 -54.16 -72.37
CA SER A 45 95.89 -55.44 -72.34
C SER A 45 95.20 -56.54 -73.17
N THR A 46 93.87 -56.56 -73.19
CA THR A 46 93.06 -57.47 -74.02
C THR A 46 93.21 -57.14 -75.50
N ARG A 47 93.24 -55.85 -75.85
CA ARG A 47 93.45 -55.39 -77.22
C ARG A 47 94.85 -55.74 -77.72
N ASP A 48 95.85 -55.58 -76.86
CA ASP A 48 97.25 -55.86 -77.19
C ASP A 48 97.47 -57.38 -77.31
N PHE A 49 96.88 -58.19 -76.43
CA PHE A 49 96.82 -59.65 -76.56
C PHE A 49 96.20 -60.10 -77.89
N LYS A 50 95.14 -59.45 -78.36
CA LYS A 50 94.51 -59.75 -79.67
C LYS A 50 95.46 -59.49 -80.85
N LYS A 51 96.30 -58.47 -80.76
CA LYS A 51 97.23 -58.03 -81.81
C LYS A 51 98.58 -58.77 -81.83
N ALA A 52 98.95 -59.41 -80.73
CA ALA A 52 100.22 -60.14 -80.59
C ALA A 52 100.34 -61.36 -81.52
N SER A 53 101.57 -61.73 -81.87
CA SER A 53 101.88 -62.95 -82.64
C SER A 53 101.65 -64.23 -81.82
N ALA A 54 101.64 -65.41 -82.46
CA ALA A 54 101.31 -66.67 -81.80
C ALA A 54 102.29 -67.05 -80.66
N GLU A 55 103.57 -66.68 -80.79
CA GLU A 55 104.61 -66.91 -79.77
C GLU A 55 104.48 -65.93 -78.59
N GLU A 56 104.11 -64.67 -78.85
CA GLU A 56 103.93 -63.62 -77.82
C GLU A 56 102.63 -63.79 -77.01
N LYS A 57 101.58 -64.34 -77.62
CA LYS A 57 100.29 -64.63 -76.94
C LYS A 57 100.48 -65.58 -75.75
N LEU A 58 101.38 -66.55 -75.85
CA LEU A 58 101.62 -67.53 -74.79
C LEU A 58 102.24 -66.87 -73.54
N GLY A 59 103.07 -65.83 -73.72
CA GLY A 59 103.63 -65.02 -72.63
C GLY A 59 102.64 -64.03 -72.01
N LEU A 60 101.71 -63.47 -72.80
CA LEU A 60 100.73 -62.49 -72.33
C LEU A 60 99.48 -63.12 -71.68
N PHE A 61 99.16 -64.37 -71.99
CA PHE A 61 97.93 -65.04 -71.52
C PHE A 61 97.82 -65.11 -69.99
N ASN A 62 98.89 -65.54 -69.31
CA ASN A 62 98.89 -65.67 -67.84
C ASN A 62 98.76 -64.30 -67.15
N SER A 63 99.38 -63.26 -67.71
CA SER A 63 99.27 -61.89 -67.18
C SER A 63 97.84 -61.35 -67.36
N LEU A 64 97.23 -61.58 -68.53
CA LEU A 64 95.87 -61.14 -68.82
C LEU A 64 94.82 -61.85 -67.96
N LEU A 65 94.93 -63.18 -67.82
CA LEU A 65 94.04 -63.98 -66.98
C LEU A 65 94.13 -63.55 -65.51
N LYS A 66 95.36 -63.34 -65.01
CA LYS A 66 95.59 -62.83 -63.66
C LYS A 66 94.98 -61.44 -63.45
N GLY A 67 95.12 -60.55 -64.44
CA GLY A 67 94.49 -59.23 -64.41
C GLY A 67 92.95 -59.29 -64.35
N TYR A 68 92.32 -60.19 -65.12
CA TYR A 68 90.86 -60.38 -65.06
C TYR A 68 90.43 -60.95 -63.70
N GLN A 69 91.16 -61.92 -63.15
CA GLN A 69 90.88 -62.47 -61.83
C GLN A 69 91.00 -61.40 -60.73
N GLU A 70 92.07 -60.59 -60.75
CA GLU A 70 92.28 -59.50 -59.80
C GLU A 70 91.15 -58.46 -59.86
N GLU A 71 90.63 -58.11 -61.05
CA GLU A 71 89.49 -57.17 -61.13
C GLU A 71 88.17 -57.79 -60.65
N VAL A 72 87.92 -59.08 -60.88
CA VAL A 72 86.75 -59.78 -60.32
C VAL A 72 86.80 -59.78 -58.78
N ASP A 73 87.98 -60.04 -58.21
CA ASP A 73 88.17 -60.02 -56.76
C ASP A 73 88.00 -58.60 -56.19
N ASN A 74 88.52 -57.58 -56.89
CA ASN A 74 88.36 -56.17 -56.50
C ASN A 74 86.90 -55.70 -56.59
N LEU A 75 86.17 -56.12 -57.62
CA LEU A 75 84.73 -55.84 -57.75
C LEU A 75 83.93 -56.48 -56.62
N THR A 76 84.27 -57.71 -56.24
CA THR A 76 83.63 -58.42 -55.12
C THR A 76 83.90 -57.73 -53.78
N LYS A 77 85.15 -57.28 -53.55
CA LYS A 77 85.51 -56.50 -52.34
C LYS A 77 84.77 -55.17 -52.28
N ARG A 78 84.64 -54.45 -53.40
CA ARG A 78 83.89 -53.19 -53.46
C ARG A 78 82.42 -53.39 -53.16
N ALA A 79 81.79 -54.43 -53.73
CA ALA A 79 80.38 -54.74 -53.49
C ALA A 79 80.13 -55.00 -51.99
N LYS A 80 80.96 -55.86 -51.37
CA LYS A 80 80.88 -56.14 -49.92
C LYS A 80 81.09 -54.89 -49.06
N PHE A 81 82.00 -54.00 -49.45
CA PHE A 81 82.22 -52.76 -48.71
C PHE A 81 80.99 -51.83 -48.78
N GLY A 82 80.41 -51.67 -49.98
CA GLY A 82 79.20 -50.86 -50.17
C GLY A 82 77.99 -51.41 -49.40
N GLU A 83 77.77 -52.72 -49.43
CA GLU A 83 76.69 -53.38 -48.69
C GLU A 83 76.85 -53.21 -47.18
N ASN A 84 78.05 -53.41 -46.65
CA ASN A 84 78.33 -53.22 -45.22
C ASN A 84 78.16 -51.76 -44.77
N ALA A 85 78.59 -50.80 -45.58
CA ALA A 85 78.39 -49.37 -45.29
C ALA A 85 76.90 -49.02 -45.23
N PHE A 86 76.11 -49.52 -46.19
CA PHE A 86 74.66 -49.29 -46.21
C PHE A 86 73.95 -49.91 -44.99
N LEU A 87 74.26 -51.17 -44.66
CA LEU A 87 73.64 -51.86 -43.53
C LEU A 87 73.97 -51.19 -42.19
N ASN A 88 75.19 -50.68 -42.03
CA ASN A 88 75.59 -49.94 -40.83
C ASN A 88 74.74 -48.68 -40.62
N ILE A 89 74.53 -47.89 -41.68
CA ILE A 89 73.67 -46.70 -41.65
C ILE A 89 72.22 -47.09 -41.33
N TYR A 90 71.70 -48.09 -42.03
CA TYR A 90 70.31 -48.51 -41.88
C TYR A 90 70.01 -48.98 -40.45
N GLN A 91 70.90 -49.78 -39.86
CA GLN A 91 70.75 -50.24 -38.48
C GLN A 91 70.70 -49.07 -37.49
N LYS A 92 71.60 -48.10 -37.64
CA LYS A 92 71.66 -46.93 -36.75
C LYS A 92 70.46 -46.01 -36.88
N LEU A 93 69.93 -45.82 -38.09
CA LEU A 93 68.69 -45.08 -38.30
C LEU A 93 67.45 -45.83 -37.76
N TYR A 94 67.49 -47.16 -37.77
CA TYR A 94 66.42 -47.99 -37.22
C TYR A 94 66.40 -47.99 -35.68
N GLU A 95 67.56 -47.92 -35.04
CA GLU A 95 67.71 -47.89 -33.58
C GLU A 95 67.48 -46.49 -32.97
N ALA A 96 67.31 -45.44 -33.78
CA ALA A 96 67.13 -44.07 -33.31
C ALA A 96 65.76 -43.87 -32.59
N PRO A 97 65.72 -43.28 -31.38
CA PRO A 97 64.47 -43.03 -30.65
C PRO A 97 63.52 -42.05 -31.37
N ASP A 98 62.21 -42.27 -31.25
CA ASP A 98 61.19 -41.34 -31.79
C ASP A 98 61.24 -39.98 -31.05
N PRO A 99 61.43 -38.84 -31.76
CA PRO A 99 61.50 -37.51 -31.14
C PRO A 99 60.15 -36.92 -30.73
N TYR A 100 59.02 -37.47 -31.20
CA TYR A 100 57.69 -36.88 -30.97
C TYR A 100 57.28 -36.75 -29.49
N PRO A 101 57.48 -37.76 -28.61
CA PRO A 101 57.05 -37.68 -27.21
C PRO A 101 57.75 -36.57 -26.41
N VAL A 102 59.02 -36.32 -26.72
CA VAL A 102 59.81 -35.26 -26.05
C VAL A 102 59.32 -33.87 -26.47
N LEU A 103 59.07 -33.68 -27.76
CA LEU A 103 58.55 -32.42 -28.30
C LEU A 103 57.13 -32.14 -27.79
N ALA A 104 56.29 -33.16 -27.69
CA ALA A 104 54.95 -33.04 -27.10
C ALA A 104 55.00 -32.61 -25.63
N SER A 105 55.90 -33.19 -24.83
CA SER A 105 56.08 -32.82 -23.42
C SER A 105 56.57 -31.37 -23.25
N ILE A 106 57.46 -30.90 -24.13
CA ILE A 106 57.96 -29.52 -24.10
C ILE A 106 56.83 -28.54 -24.44
N ALA A 107 56.05 -28.82 -25.50
CA ALA A 107 54.91 -27.98 -25.88
C ALA A 107 53.86 -27.89 -24.75
N GLU A 108 53.60 -28.99 -24.05
CA GLU A 108 52.68 -28.99 -22.90
C GLU A 108 53.23 -28.17 -21.71
N LYS A 109 54.54 -28.24 -21.44
CA LYS A 109 55.18 -27.46 -20.38
C LYS A 109 55.19 -25.96 -20.68
N ASP A 110 55.44 -25.57 -21.92
CA ASP A 110 55.42 -24.16 -22.34
C ASP A 110 54.01 -23.55 -22.24
N LEU A 111 52.97 -24.32 -22.59
CA LEU A 111 51.58 -23.93 -22.41
C LEU A 111 51.25 -23.70 -20.92
N LYS A 112 51.64 -24.63 -20.04
CA LYS A 112 51.42 -24.49 -18.59
C LYS A 112 52.18 -23.30 -18.00
N LEU A 113 53.41 -23.05 -18.46
CA LEU A 113 54.19 -21.89 -18.03
C LEU A 113 53.48 -20.58 -18.39
N SER A 114 52.97 -20.48 -19.63
CA SER A 114 52.24 -19.30 -20.10
C SER A 114 50.95 -19.06 -19.32
N GLU A 115 50.22 -20.11 -18.95
CA GLU A 115 49.00 -20.03 -18.14
C GLU A 115 49.31 -19.50 -16.73
N LEU A 116 50.34 -20.06 -16.07
CA LEU A 116 50.78 -19.62 -14.76
C LEU A 116 51.28 -18.17 -14.75
N GLU A 117 51.98 -17.74 -15.80
CA GLU A 117 52.40 -16.34 -15.94
C GLU A 117 51.22 -15.37 -16.08
N PHE A 118 50.20 -15.77 -16.85
CA PHE A 118 48.98 -14.99 -17.00
C PHE A 118 48.24 -14.85 -15.67
N ASP A 119 48.07 -15.95 -14.93
CA ASP A 119 47.44 -15.93 -13.61
C ASP A 119 48.22 -15.10 -12.60
N ASN A 120 49.57 -15.16 -12.62
CA ASN A 120 50.40 -14.35 -11.74
C ASN A 120 50.22 -12.84 -12.01
N ARG A 121 50.10 -12.45 -13.28
CA ARG A 121 49.81 -11.05 -13.66
C ARG A 121 48.43 -10.63 -13.18
N LYS A 122 47.42 -11.48 -13.37
CA LYS A 122 46.06 -11.21 -12.91
C LYS A 122 45.99 -11.01 -11.40
N MET A 123 46.60 -11.92 -10.63
CA MET A 123 46.64 -11.82 -9.16
C MET A 123 47.34 -10.55 -8.67
N LYS A 124 48.38 -10.08 -9.38
CA LYS A 124 49.06 -8.81 -9.05
C LYS A 124 48.17 -7.60 -9.26
N VAL A 125 47.36 -7.59 -10.33
CA VAL A 125 46.40 -6.50 -10.59
C VAL A 125 45.33 -6.48 -9.51
N GLU A 126 44.73 -7.63 -9.19
CA GLU A 126 43.72 -7.74 -8.12
C GLU A 126 44.28 -7.27 -6.77
N LEU A 127 45.54 -7.59 -6.45
CA LEU A 127 46.18 -7.17 -5.20
C LEU A 127 46.41 -5.65 -5.13
N GLU A 128 46.76 -5.00 -6.25
CA GLU A 128 46.85 -3.54 -6.30
C GLU A 128 45.47 -2.87 -6.21
N GLU A 129 44.45 -3.43 -6.85
CA GLU A 129 43.07 -2.94 -6.70
C GLU A 129 42.64 -2.99 -5.23
N PHE A 130 42.84 -4.11 -4.52
CA PHE A 130 42.54 -4.21 -3.09
C PHE A 130 43.33 -3.23 -2.23
N ARG A 131 44.59 -2.93 -2.57
CA ARG A 131 45.37 -1.90 -1.87
C ARG A 131 44.74 -0.52 -2.03
N THR A 132 44.32 -0.15 -3.24
CA THR A 132 43.66 1.15 -3.48
C THR A 132 42.32 1.24 -2.73
N GLU A 133 41.52 0.17 -2.73
CA GLU A 133 40.27 0.12 -1.97
C GLU A 133 40.50 0.29 -0.47
N ALA A 134 41.52 -0.38 0.10
CA ALA A 134 41.86 -0.24 1.51
C ALA A 134 42.24 1.21 1.88
N THR A 135 42.98 1.91 1.02
CA THR A 135 43.30 3.33 1.25
C THR A 135 42.06 4.23 1.18
N HIS A 136 41.16 3.96 0.24
CA HIS A 136 39.90 4.70 0.11
C HIS A 136 38.99 4.47 1.33
N LEU A 137 38.86 3.24 1.81
CA LEU A 137 38.12 2.90 3.03
C LEU A 137 38.68 3.63 4.26
N LYS A 138 40.02 3.72 4.39
CA LYS A 138 40.66 4.46 5.49
C LYS A 138 40.31 5.96 5.45
N ASN A 139 40.27 6.56 4.27
CA ASN A 139 39.87 7.96 4.09
C ASN A 139 38.37 8.18 4.40
N GLN A 140 37.52 7.24 4.00
CA GLN A 140 36.10 7.26 4.36
C GLN A 140 35.90 7.16 5.88
N GLN A 141 36.65 6.28 6.56
CA GLN A 141 36.58 6.13 8.01
C GLN A 141 36.97 7.42 8.75
N ALA A 142 37.97 8.16 8.26
CA ALA A 142 38.32 9.47 8.81
C ALA A 142 37.18 10.49 8.63
N THR A 143 36.45 10.43 7.52
CA THR A 143 35.30 11.32 7.25
C THR A 143 34.11 10.97 8.14
N ILE A 144 33.83 9.68 8.32
CA ILE A 144 32.77 9.17 9.21
C ILE A 144 33.02 9.67 10.64
N ARG A 145 34.26 9.55 11.16
CA ARG A 145 34.60 10.05 12.50
C ARG A 145 34.33 11.55 12.69
N ARG A 146 34.64 12.38 11.68
CA ARG A 146 34.34 13.83 11.74
C ARG A 146 32.84 14.11 11.73
N LEU A 147 32.06 13.33 10.97
CA LEU A 147 30.60 13.47 10.92
C LEU A 147 29.95 12.98 12.22
N GLU A 148 30.45 11.90 12.81
CA GLU A 148 30.02 11.40 14.12
C GLU A 148 30.27 12.44 15.21
N GLU A 149 31.46 13.06 15.23
CA GLU A 149 31.79 14.12 16.19
C GLU A 149 30.91 15.36 16.03
N ARG A 150 30.63 15.79 14.80
CA ARG A 150 29.68 16.88 14.52
C ARG A 150 28.26 16.54 14.94
N THR A 151 27.83 15.30 14.75
CA THR A 151 26.50 14.83 15.16
C THR A 151 26.39 14.87 16.69
N ARG A 152 27.41 14.39 17.40
CA ARG A 152 27.48 14.44 18.87
C ARG A 152 27.43 15.87 19.41
N GLN A 153 28.12 16.80 18.76
CA GLN A 153 28.06 18.23 19.13
C GLN A 153 26.66 18.82 18.94
N LEU A 154 25.97 18.50 17.85
CA LEU A 154 24.60 18.96 17.60
C LEU A 154 23.61 18.33 18.60
N GLU A 155 23.77 17.06 18.92
CA GLU A 155 22.96 16.37 19.94
C GLU A 155 23.13 17.05 21.31
N GLN A 156 24.37 17.36 21.71
CA GLN A 156 24.63 18.07 22.96
C GLN A 156 23.99 19.47 22.98
N GLN A 157 24.11 20.23 21.90
CA GLN A 157 23.46 21.55 21.77
C GLN A 157 21.93 21.45 21.85
N MET A 158 21.34 20.41 21.26
CA MET A 158 19.90 20.18 21.36
C MET A 158 19.50 19.79 22.78
N GLU A 159 20.26 18.94 23.45
CA GLU A 159 19.98 18.53 24.83
C GLU A 159 20.06 19.72 25.80
N GLU A 160 21.04 20.60 25.64
CA GLU A 160 21.15 21.84 26.41
C GLU A 160 19.94 22.76 26.19
N LYS A 161 19.53 22.97 24.93
CA LYS A 161 18.31 23.75 24.61
C LYS A 161 17.05 23.13 25.18
N VAL A 162 16.93 21.80 25.15
CA VAL A 162 15.78 21.10 25.74
C VAL A 162 15.78 21.28 27.25
N LYS A 163 16.92 21.16 27.93
CA LYS A 163 17.04 21.43 29.37
C LYS A 163 16.63 22.87 29.71
N GLU A 164 17.10 23.85 28.95
CA GLU A 164 16.73 25.25 29.14
C GLU A 164 15.22 25.47 29.00
N ILE A 165 14.59 24.93 27.96
CA ILE A 165 13.13 25.03 27.74
C ILE A 165 12.36 24.35 28.88
N VAL A 166 12.80 23.17 29.33
CA VAL A 166 12.17 22.44 30.42
C VAL A 166 12.26 23.23 31.73
N GLU A 167 13.42 23.81 32.04
CA GLU A 167 13.59 24.66 33.22
C GLU A 167 12.69 25.89 33.17
N ILE A 168 12.61 26.59 32.03
CA ILE A 168 11.73 27.74 31.85
C ILE A 168 10.27 27.32 32.07
N LYS A 169 9.85 26.18 31.49
CA LYS A 169 8.46 25.73 31.63
C LYS A 169 8.15 25.28 33.05
N GLN A 170 9.10 24.66 33.74
CA GLN A 170 8.94 24.26 35.13
C GLN A 170 8.83 25.48 36.05
N ARG A 171 9.61 26.53 35.83
CA ARG A 171 9.48 27.82 36.55
C ARG A 171 8.13 28.48 36.28
N SER A 172 7.72 28.57 35.02
CA SER A 172 6.41 29.14 34.65
C SER A 172 5.24 28.38 35.29
N LEU A 173 5.29 27.04 35.32
CA LEU A 173 4.26 26.23 35.96
C LEU A 173 4.26 26.41 37.49
N ALA A 174 5.44 26.53 38.10
CA ALA A 174 5.55 26.81 39.53
C ALA A 174 4.97 28.18 39.90
N GLU A 175 5.24 29.21 39.09
CA GLU A 175 4.65 30.55 39.28
C GLU A 175 3.13 30.55 39.12
N GLU A 176 2.58 29.83 38.14
CA GLU A 176 1.14 29.69 37.95
C GLU A 176 0.47 28.94 39.12
N ASN A 177 1.10 27.85 39.58
CA ASN A 177 0.65 27.10 40.75
C ASN A 177 0.71 27.96 42.03
N GLN A 178 1.73 28.80 42.18
CA GLN A 178 1.82 29.71 43.32
C GLN A 178 0.69 30.76 43.29
N LYS A 179 0.45 31.40 42.14
CA LYS A 179 -0.64 32.37 41.98
C LYS A 179 -2.01 31.76 42.24
N THR A 180 -2.25 30.55 41.74
CA THR A 180 -3.52 29.85 42.01
C THR A 180 -3.69 29.51 43.49
N LEU A 181 -2.61 29.11 44.17
CA LEU A 181 -2.62 28.87 45.61
C LEU A 181 -2.89 30.15 46.41
N GLU A 182 -2.33 31.28 46.01
CA GLU A 182 -2.58 32.60 46.63
C GLU A 182 -4.06 33.01 46.49
N VAL A 183 -4.64 32.90 45.28
CA VAL A 183 -6.06 33.18 45.04
C VAL A 183 -6.97 32.25 45.85
N LEU A 184 -6.63 30.97 45.96
CA LEU A 184 -7.40 30.02 46.77
C LEU A 184 -7.34 30.37 48.27
N LYS A 185 -6.19 30.81 48.78
CA LYS A 185 -6.04 31.27 50.17
C LYS A 185 -6.85 32.53 50.44
N GLU A 186 -6.83 33.51 49.54
CA GLU A 186 -7.65 34.72 49.66
C GLU A 186 -9.14 34.37 49.69
N ARG A 187 -9.58 33.47 48.81
CA ARG A 187 -10.96 32.97 48.79
C ARG A 187 -11.33 32.23 50.09
N GLU A 188 -10.42 31.42 50.62
CA GLU A 188 -10.63 30.72 51.89
C GLU A 188 -10.81 31.72 53.03
N GLN A 189 -9.97 32.76 53.11
CA GLN A 189 -10.09 33.82 54.12
C GLN A 189 -11.42 34.57 54.00
N LEU A 190 -11.83 34.93 52.78
CA LEU A 190 -13.12 35.58 52.54
C LEU A 190 -14.30 34.70 53.01
N LEU A 191 -14.27 33.41 52.72
CA LEU A 191 -15.29 32.46 53.16
C LEU A 191 -15.29 32.29 54.68
N GLN A 192 -14.12 32.28 55.32
CA GLN A 192 -14.02 32.25 56.78
C GLN A 192 -14.61 33.52 57.42
N ASP A 193 -14.38 34.69 56.84
CA ASP A 193 -14.95 35.95 57.30
C ASP A 193 -16.47 35.99 57.12
N GLN A 194 -16.99 35.54 55.98
CA GLN A 194 -18.44 35.40 55.76
C GLN A 194 -19.08 34.45 56.76
N LEU A 195 -18.44 33.31 57.02
CA LEU A 195 -18.90 32.35 58.03
C LEU A 195 -18.94 33.00 59.43
N ARG A 196 -17.91 33.78 59.78
CA ARG A 196 -17.84 34.50 61.05
C ARG A 196 -18.98 35.52 61.17
N GLN A 197 -19.21 36.33 60.15
CA GLN A 197 -20.30 37.31 60.12
C GLN A 197 -21.68 36.63 60.21
N ALA A 198 -21.89 35.53 59.48
CA ALA A 198 -23.13 34.77 59.54
C ALA A 198 -23.37 34.19 60.96
N LYS A 199 -22.32 33.64 61.60
CA LYS A 199 -22.40 33.16 62.99
C LYS A 199 -22.72 34.27 63.97
N GLU A 200 -22.12 35.45 63.80
CA GLU A 200 -22.38 36.61 64.66
C GLU A 200 -23.82 37.13 64.48
N SER A 201 -24.31 37.19 63.23
CA SER A 201 -25.71 37.53 62.93
C SER A 201 -26.70 36.55 63.59
N VAL A 202 -26.43 35.24 63.51
CA VAL A 202 -27.26 34.22 64.18
C VAL A 202 -27.22 34.39 65.71
N SER A 203 -26.05 34.64 66.29
CA SER A 203 -25.91 34.91 67.73
C SER A 203 -26.70 36.15 68.16
N ASN A 204 -26.65 37.22 67.38
CA ASN A 204 -27.42 38.44 67.66
C ASN A 204 -28.93 38.19 67.53
N MET A 205 -29.36 37.44 66.51
CA MET A 205 -30.77 37.07 66.34
C MET A 205 -31.27 36.19 67.50
N GLN A 206 -30.44 35.29 68.02
CA GLN A 206 -30.75 34.49 69.21
C GLN A 206 -30.94 35.38 70.44
N LYS A 207 -30.03 36.33 70.70
CA LYS A 207 -30.17 37.27 71.83
C LYS A 207 -31.43 38.13 71.73
N VAL A 208 -31.74 38.62 70.53
CA VAL A 208 -32.96 39.39 70.28
C VAL A 208 -34.21 38.52 70.48
N HIS A 209 -34.16 37.25 70.05
CA HIS A 209 -35.25 36.32 70.28
C HIS A 209 -35.48 36.05 71.78
N GLU A 210 -34.42 35.86 72.56
CA GLU A 210 -34.50 35.69 74.02
C GLU A 210 -35.09 36.94 74.70
N LEU A 211 -34.65 38.14 74.31
CA LEU A 211 -35.20 39.41 74.82
C LEU A 211 -36.69 39.58 74.46
N ALA A 212 -37.07 39.27 73.22
CA ALA A 212 -38.46 39.33 72.81
C ALA A 212 -39.32 38.31 73.58
N GLN A 213 -38.79 37.12 73.84
CA GLN A 213 -39.47 36.09 74.60
C GLN A 213 -39.65 36.49 76.07
N SER A 214 -38.66 37.14 76.70
CA SER A 214 -38.80 37.65 78.06
C SER A 214 -39.84 38.79 78.15
N GLN A 215 -39.84 39.71 77.18
CA GLN A 215 -40.83 40.78 77.12
C GLN A 215 -42.26 40.23 76.92
N LEU A 216 -42.44 39.22 76.06
CA LEU A 216 -43.73 38.56 75.90
C LEU A 216 -44.19 37.88 77.19
N PHE A 217 -43.28 37.28 77.94
CA PHE A 217 -43.60 36.69 79.24
C PHE A 217 -44.05 37.77 80.25
N GLU A 218 -43.37 38.91 80.29
CA GLU A 218 -43.70 40.03 81.17
C GLU A 218 -45.06 40.66 80.83
N VAL A 219 -45.31 40.94 79.54
CA VAL A 219 -46.63 41.45 79.07
C VAL A 219 -47.74 40.46 79.37
N ARG A 220 -47.48 39.15 79.21
CA ARG A 220 -48.44 38.11 79.56
C ARG A 220 -48.73 38.10 81.06
N ALA A 221 -47.72 38.20 81.90
CA ALA A 221 -47.88 38.27 83.35
C ALA A 221 -48.70 39.50 83.77
N GLN A 222 -48.39 40.68 83.23
CA GLN A 222 -49.16 41.92 83.47
C GLN A 222 -50.62 41.79 83.00
N SER A 223 -50.85 41.17 81.84
CA SER A 223 -52.20 40.93 81.32
C SER A 223 -52.99 39.95 82.20
N GLU A 224 -52.35 38.90 82.73
CA GLU A 224 -52.96 37.96 83.67
C GLU A 224 -53.27 38.64 85.01
N GLU A 225 -52.39 39.50 85.51
CA GLU A 225 -52.63 40.33 86.70
C GLU A 225 -53.80 41.30 86.50
N GLU A 226 -53.84 42.04 85.39
CA GLU A 226 -54.97 42.92 85.05
C GLU A 226 -56.29 42.16 84.91
N ARG A 227 -56.27 40.95 84.34
CA ARG A 227 -57.48 40.13 84.27
C ARG A 227 -57.94 39.73 85.67
N ALA A 228 -57.03 39.38 86.56
CA ALA A 228 -57.35 39.04 87.94
C ALA A 228 -57.91 40.24 88.72
N THR A 229 -57.32 41.44 88.58
CA THR A 229 -57.83 42.66 89.22
C THR A 229 -59.21 43.04 88.71
N LYS A 230 -59.42 43.06 87.38
CA LYS A 230 -60.74 43.33 86.77
C LYS A 230 -61.78 42.30 87.20
N GLN A 231 -61.40 41.02 87.35
CA GLN A 231 -62.30 39.98 87.85
C GLN A 231 -62.67 40.21 89.32
N SER A 232 -61.73 40.66 90.15
CA SER A 232 -62.01 41.06 91.53
C SER A 232 -62.94 42.28 91.62
N GLU A 233 -62.70 43.30 90.79
CA GLU A 233 -63.58 44.48 90.72
C GLU A 233 -64.99 44.09 90.28
N LEU A 234 -65.12 43.22 89.27
CA LEU A 234 -66.41 42.71 88.83
C LEU A 234 -67.14 41.99 89.97
N SER A 235 -66.43 41.18 90.76
CA SER A 235 -67.00 40.52 91.93
C SER A 235 -67.51 41.53 92.97
N LEU A 236 -66.73 42.58 93.27
CA LEU A 236 -67.15 43.63 94.20
C LEU A 236 -68.36 44.41 93.69
N LEU A 237 -68.39 44.72 92.39
CA LEU A 237 -69.52 45.37 91.74
C LEU A 237 -70.76 44.47 91.74
N MET A 238 -70.61 43.17 91.51
CA MET A 238 -71.70 42.20 91.64
C MET A 238 -72.27 42.20 93.07
N ASP A 239 -71.41 42.16 94.09
CA ASP A 239 -71.84 42.24 95.50
C ASP A 239 -72.53 43.58 95.82
N GLU A 240 -72.08 44.68 95.21
CA GLU A 240 -72.67 46.00 95.41
C GLU A 240 -74.00 46.16 94.66
N VAL A 241 -74.15 45.56 93.48
CA VAL A 241 -75.41 45.44 92.75
C VAL A 241 -76.41 44.60 93.55
N GLU A 242 -75.99 43.48 94.13
CA GLU A 242 -76.84 42.66 95.01
C GLU A 242 -77.28 43.44 96.27
N ARG A 243 -76.35 44.20 96.88
CA ARG A 243 -76.65 45.12 97.98
C ARG A 243 -77.60 46.26 97.56
N ALA A 244 -77.45 46.80 96.36
CA ALA A 244 -78.33 47.83 95.82
C ALA A 244 -79.72 47.28 95.50
N GLN A 245 -79.82 46.08 94.93
CA GLN A 245 -81.09 45.40 94.66
C GLN A 245 -81.84 45.08 95.96
N THR A 246 -81.14 44.61 96.98
CA THR A 246 -81.76 44.40 98.31
C THR A 246 -82.25 45.70 98.93
N ARG A 247 -81.48 46.80 98.82
CA ARG A 247 -81.94 48.15 99.21
C ARG A 247 -83.13 48.64 98.40
N LEU A 248 -83.12 48.43 97.08
CA LEU A 248 -84.20 48.86 96.20
C LEU A 248 -85.50 48.12 96.52
N LEU A 249 -85.42 46.82 96.80
CA LEU A 249 -86.55 46.03 97.30
C LEU A 249 -87.07 46.54 98.65
N SER A 250 -86.21 47.02 99.56
CA SER A 250 -86.67 47.68 100.79
C SER A 250 -87.31 49.05 100.55
N LEU A 251 -86.73 49.85 99.65
CA LEU A 251 -87.26 51.16 99.28
C LEU A 251 -88.56 51.06 98.48
N GLU A 252 -88.78 50.01 97.70
CA GLU A 252 -90.06 49.74 97.04
C GLU A 252 -91.15 49.39 98.05
N ARG A 253 -90.81 48.66 99.12
CA ARG A 253 -91.72 48.44 100.26
C ARG A 253 -92.02 49.75 100.98
N GLU A 254 -91.01 50.58 101.27
CA GLU A 254 -91.21 51.91 101.86
C GLU A 254 -91.97 52.87 100.93
N LYS A 255 -91.73 52.83 99.61
CA LYS A 255 -92.48 53.60 98.62
C LYS A 255 -93.93 53.16 98.58
N GLY A 256 -94.24 51.87 98.77
CA GLY A 256 -95.62 51.42 98.99
C GLY A 256 -96.28 52.08 100.19
N VAL A 257 -95.53 52.26 101.29
CA VAL A 257 -95.98 52.92 102.52
C VAL A 257 -96.07 54.44 102.38
N LEU A 258 -95.09 55.08 101.74
CA LEU A 258 -95.03 56.52 101.50
C LEU A 258 -95.98 56.98 100.41
N ARG A 259 -96.28 56.16 99.39
CA ARG A 259 -97.33 56.43 98.39
C ARG A 259 -98.73 56.39 99.03
N SER A 260 -98.88 55.69 100.16
CA SER A 260 -100.07 55.77 101.02
C SER A 260 -100.10 57.04 101.89
N GLN A 261 -98.98 57.73 102.08
CA GLN A 261 -98.86 58.99 102.87
C GLN A 261 -98.80 60.26 101.98
N LEU A 262 -98.43 60.13 100.70
CA LEU A 262 -98.29 61.22 99.73
C LEU A 262 -99.58 61.53 98.94
N GLN A 263 -100.70 60.86 99.28
CA GLN A 263 -102.04 61.28 98.83
C GLN A 263 -102.71 62.24 99.83
N SER A 264 -102.07 62.54 100.98
CA SER A 264 -102.65 63.38 102.05
C SER A 264 -101.97 64.73 102.32
N ALA A 265 -100.96 65.13 101.56
CA ALA A 265 -100.36 66.46 101.65
C ALA A 265 -99.75 66.79 100.28
N ASN A 266 -100.50 67.42 99.38
CA ASN A 266 -100.93 68.83 99.45
C ASN A 266 -99.72 69.71 99.80
N GLU A 267 -99.00 70.16 98.78
CA GLU A 267 -99.21 71.44 98.09
C GLU A 267 -98.19 72.46 98.62
N ASP A 268 -97.65 73.20 97.66
CA ASP A 268 -96.94 74.47 97.77
C ASP A 268 -95.45 74.48 98.18
N ASN A 269 -94.56 74.81 97.24
CA ASN A 269 -94.13 76.18 96.82
C ASN A 269 -93.00 76.65 97.78
N GLY A 270 -91.84 77.19 97.42
CA GLY A 270 -91.24 77.77 96.23
C GLY A 270 -90.20 78.82 96.69
N ASN A 271 -89.21 79.11 95.86
CA ASN A 271 -88.51 80.41 95.69
C ASN A 271 -87.29 80.89 96.52
N ASN A 272 -86.43 81.62 95.73
CA ASN A 272 -85.57 82.80 96.01
C ASN A 272 -84.10 82.56 96.44
N LYS A 273 -83.06 83.38 96.09
CA LYS A 273 -82.76 84.46 95.11
C LYS A 273 -81.30 84.95 95.41
N ASN A 274 -80.57 85.41 94.37
CA ASN A 274 -79.54 86.50 94.35
C ASN A 274 -78.25 86.36 95.22
N ASP A 275 -77.07 86.94 94.93
CA ASP A 275 -76.69 88.10 94.11
C ASP A 275 -75.23 87.98 93.60
N ASP A 276 -74.96 88.73 92.54
CA ASP A 276 -73.77 88.81 91.69
C ASP A 276 -72.84 89.95 92.14
N LEU A 277 -71.58 89.63 92.48
CA LEU A 277 -70.50 90.62 92.71
C LEU A 277 -69.08 89.99 92.70
N ASP A 278 -68.89 88.85 92.02
CA ASP A 278 -67.60 88.11 91.96
C ASP A 278 -67.14 87.78 90.53
N SER A 279 -67.88 88.26 89.52
CA SER A 279 -67.71 87.87 88.11
C SER A 279 -66.51 88.53 87.42
N ASN A 280 -66.03 89.69 87.89
CA ASN A 280 -64.90 90.40 87.25
C ASN A 280 -63.52 89.89 87.71
N SER A 281 -63.37 89.49 88.98
CA SER A 281 -62.13 88.91 89.53
C SER A 281 -61.90 87.49 89.00
N MET A 282 -62.98 86.72 88.81
CA MET A 282 -62.93 85.38 88.22
C MET A 282 -62.57 85.40 86.73
N LEU A 283 -63.05 86.39 85.97
CA LEU A 283 -62.74 86.51 84.54
C LEU A 283 -61.26 86.83 84.28
N GLU A 284 -60.65 87.70 85.10
CA GLU A 284 -59.24 88.10 84.93
C GLU A 284 -58.27 86.97 85.30
N ASN A 285 -58.57 86.22 86.38
CA ASN A 285 -57.85 85.00 86.73
C ASN A 285 -58.05 83.88 85.69
N SER A 286 -59.26 83.75 85.13
CA SER A 286 -59.56 82.79 84.06
C SER A 286 -58.79 83.11 82.77
N LEU A 287 -58.62 84.40 82.45
CA LEU A 287 -57.91 84.85 81.26
C LEU A 287 -56.39 84.59 81.40
N SER A 288 -55.79 84.90 82.55
CA SER A 288 -54.38 84.56 82.83
C SER A 288 -54.12 83.05 82.83
N ALA A 289 -55.05 82.25 83.38
CA ALA A 289 -54.95 80.78 83.33
C ALA A 289 -55.04 80.24 81.90
N LYS A 290 -55.91 80.84 81.06
CA LYS A 290 -56.02 80.48 79.63
C LYS A 290 -54.78 80.87 78.83
N GLU A 291 -54.18 82.04 79.07
CA GLU A 291 -52.94 82.45 78.42
C GLU A 291 -51.77 81.53 78.76
N LYS A 292 -51.68 81.10 80.03
CA LYS A 292 -50.68 80.11 80.45
C LYS A 292 -50.89 78.76 79.76
N MET A 293 -52.14 78.28 79.71
CA MET A 293 -52.47 77.03 79.01
C MET A 293 -52.19 77.09 77.50
N ILE A 294 -52.42 78.25 76.86
CA ILE A 294 -52.07 78.47 75.45
C ILE A 294 -50.55 78.40 75.27
N SER A 295 -49.76 78.96 76.19
CA SER A 295 -48.29 78.89 76.12
C SER A 295 -47.75 77.47 76.30
N GLU A 296 -48.33 76.69 77.22
CA GLU A 296 -47.98 75.27 77.43
C GLU A 296 -48.34 74.42 76.21
N LEU A 297 -49.55 74.61 75.64
CA LEU A 297 -49.98 73.93 74.41
C LEU A 297 -49.09 74.27 73.20
N ASN A 298 -48.65 75.52 73.06
CA ASN A 298 -47.74 75.91 71.99
C ASN A 298 -46.35 75.27 72.15
N MET A 299 -45.89 75.12 73.38
CA MET A 299 -44.62 74.46 73.67
C MET A 299 -44.70 72.95 73.42
N GLU A 300 -45.82 72.31 73.77
CA GLU A 300 -46.09 70.91 73.43
C GLU A 300 -46.22 70.70 71.92
N LEU A 301 -46.92 71.59 71.21
CA LEU A 301 -47.00 71.56 69.74
C LEU A 301 -45.61 71.65 69.10
N HIS A 302 -44.76 72.54 69.59
CA HIS A 302 -43.40 72.67 69.07
C HIS A 302 -42.54 71.43 69.35
N ASN A 303 -42.68 70.83 70.54
CA ASN A 303 -42.00 69.57 70.89
C ASN A 303 -42.51 68.40 70.03
N LEU A 304 -43.81 68.36 69.72
CA LEU A 304 -44.39 67.36 68.82
C LEU A 304 -43.93 67.57 67.37
N GLU A 305 -43.88 68.80 66.88
CA GLU A 305 -43.37 69.09 65.53
C GLU A 305 -41.91 68.70 65.36
N THR A 306 -41.08 68.97 66.38
CA THR A 306 -39.66 68.59 66.35
C THR A 306 -39.45 67.08 66.43
N THR A 307 -40.21 66.36 67.26
CA THR A 307 -40.17 64.88 67.28
C THR A 307 -40.64 64.28 65.95
N LEU A 308 -41.74 64.78 65.38
CA LEU A 308 -42.27 64.32 64.10
C LEU A 308 -41.29 64.61 62.94
N SER A 309 -40.57 65.74 62.99
CA SER A 309 -39.50 66.05 62.04
C SER A 309 -38.33 65.08 62.14
N ASN A 310 -37.89 64.75 63.36
CA ASN A 310 -36.81 63.79 63.59
C ASN A 310 -37.19 62.37 63.13
N GLU A 311 -38.42 61.92 63.42
CA GLU A 311 -38.93 60.63 62.94
C GLU A 311 -39.01 60.59 61.41
N ARG A 312 -39.47 61.67 60.76
CA ARG A 312 -39.47 61.78 59.30
C ARG A 312 -38.07 61.65 58.71
N GLU A 313 -37.09 62.33 59.29
CA GLU A 313 -35.70 62.24 58.84
C GLU A 313 -35.13 60.83 59.02
N GLN A 314 -35.45 60.17 60.14
CA GLN A 314 -35.06 58.80 60.40
C GLN A 314 -35.69 57.82 59.40
N HIS A 315 -36.98 57.93 59.13
CA HIS A 315 -37.65 57.10 58.12
C HIS A 315 -37.10 57.33 56.71
N VAL A 316 -36.76 58.57 56.34
CA VAL A 316 -36.11 58.86 55.05
C VAL A 316 -34.74 58.18 54.96
N ASN A 317 -33.97 58.16 56.04
CA ASN A 317 -32.68 57.49 56.08
C ASN A 317 -32.83 55.96 56.01
N ASP A 318 -33.84 55.39 56.64
CA ASP A 318 -34.11 53.95 56.58
C ASP A 318 -34.61 53.53 55.19
N ILE A 319 -35.46 54.33 54.54
CA ILE A 319 -35.86 54.13 53.14
C ILE A 319 -34.63 54.14 52.21
N LYS A 320 -33.68 55.06 52.42
CA LYS A 320 -32.44 55.09 51.65
C LYS A 320 -31.59 53.83 51.84
N LYS A 321 -31.46 53.33 53.08
CA LYS A 321 -30.74 52.08 53.37
C LYS A 321 -31.42 50.86 52.75
N LEU A 322 -32.75 50.76 52.88
CA LEU A 322 -33.54 49.67 52.30
C LEU A 322 -33.43 49.65 50.77
N ASN A 323 -33.49 50.81 50.11
CA ASN A 323 -33.32 50.90 48.66
C ASN A 323 -31.90 50.50 48.21
N ALA A 324 -30.86 50.85 48.98
CA ALA A 324 -29.49 50.42 48.69
C ALA A 324 -29.34 48.90 48.78
N LEU A 325 -29.90 48.29 49.84
CA LEU A 325 -29.91 46.84 50.01
C LEU A 325 -30.72 46.13 48.92
N LEU A 326 -31.86 46.70 48.51
CA LEU A 326 -32.67 46.14 47.42
C LEU A 326 -31.89 46.10 46.11
N ASN A 327 -31.23 47.21 45.75
CA ASN A 327 -30.41 47.29 44.55
C ASN A 327 -29.22 46.30 44.58
N GLU A 328 -28.56 46.15 45.74
CA GLU A 328 -27.50 45.15 45.91
C GLU A 328 -28.01 43.71 45.69
N LYS A 329 -29.21 43.39 46.21
CA LYS A 329 -29.84 42.08 46.01
C LYS A 329 -30.29 41.85 44.57
N GLU A 330 -30.79 42.88 43.89
CA GLU A 330 -31.18 42.81 42.47
C GLU A 330 -29.96 42.53 41.58
N VAL A 331 -28.83 43.18 41.84
CA VAL A 331 -27.56 42.93 41.12
C VAL A 331 -27.06 41.51 41.35
N ALA A 332 -27.04 41.05 42.61
CA ALA A 332 -26.65 39.68 42.94
C ALA A 332 -27.58 38.63 42.30
N PHE A 333 -28.89 38.93 42.23
CA PHE A 333 -29.87 38.06 41.59
C PHE A 333 -29.62 37.93 40.08
N GLU A 334 -29.33 39.04 39.38
CA GLU A 334 -29.00 39.00 37.95
C GLU A 334 -27.66 38.30 37.66
N GLU A 335 -26.69 38.40 38.57
CA GLU A 335 -25.43 37.66 38.46
C GLU A 335 -25.63 36.14 38.62
N ILE A 336 -26.39 35.71 39.64
CA ILE A 336 -26.75 34.30 39.83
C ILE A 336 -27.58 33.79 38.64
N LYS A 337 -28.47 34.60 38.07
CA LYS A 337 -29.26 34.24 36.90
C LYS A 337 -28.39 34.05 35.65
N LYS A 338 -27.36 34.87 35.45
CA LYS A 338 -26.35 34.66 34.40
C LYS A 338 -25.54 33.38 34.64
N GLU A 339 -25.15 33.10 35.89
CA GLU A 339 -24.45 31.86 36.24
C GLU A 339 -25.35 30.62 36.05
N LEU A 340 -26.67 30.74 36.25
CA LEU A 340 -27.63 29.68 36.00
C LEU A 340 -27.80 29.38 34.51
N GLN A 341 -27.72 30.41 33.66
CA GLN A 341 -27.82 30.27 32.19
C GLN A 341 -26.59 29.60 31.57
N THR A 342 -25.42 29.70 32.19
CA THR A 342 -24.19 29.04 31.71
C THR A 342 -24.08 27.58 32.14
N ARG A 343 -24.92 27.12 33.08
CA ARG A 343 -24.97 25.71 33.47
C ARG A 343 -25.72 24.86 32.44
N PRO A 344 -25.22 23.64 32.11
CA PRO A 344 -25.91 22.75 31.19
C PRO A 344 -27.34 22.46 31.65
N THR A 345 -28.32 22.66 30.78
CA THR A 345 -29.74 22.46 31.09
C THR A 345 -30.01 20.97 31.34
N ALA A 346 -30.95 20.65 32.25
CA ALA A 346 -31.30 19.25 32.56
C ALA A 346 -31.62 18.42 31.31
N LYS A 347 -32.25 19.03 30.29
CA LYS A 347 -32.49 18.40 28.98
C LYS A 347 -31.21 18.00 28.25
N LEU A 348 -30.16 18.82 28.28
CA LEU A 348 -28.89 18.52 27.61
C LEU A 348 -28.15 17.38 28.32
N VAL A 349 -28.21 17.36 29.66
CA VAL A 349 -27.64 16.27 30.47
C VAL A 349 -28.39 14.96 30.23
N ASP A 350 -29.72 15.01 30.12
CA ASP A 350 -30.54 13.84 29.79
C ASP A 350 -30.32 13.37 28.34
N ASP A 351 -30.18 14.28 27.37
CA ASP A 351 -29.86 13.94 25.99
C ASP A 351 -28.47 13.30 25.85
N LEU A 352 -27.48 13.80 26.60
CA LEU A 352 -26.15 13.19 26.66
C LEU A 352 -26.20 11.81 27.33
N ARG A 353 -26.98 11.64 28.41
CA ARG A 353 -27.20 10.32 29.03
C ARG A 353 -27.90 9.34 28.08
N LYS A 354 -28.91 9.80 27.33
CA LYS A 354 -29.60 9.00 26.31
C LYS A 354 -28.65 8.60 25.18
N LYS A 355 -27.83 9.53 24.66
CA LYS A 355 -26.80 9.24 23.65
C LYS A 355 -25.77 8.21 24.14
N VAL A 356 -25.32 8.32 25.39
CA VAL A 356 -24.38 7.35 25.99
C VAL A 356 -25.05 5.98 26.13
N LYS A 357 -26.31 5.90 26.57
CA LYS A 357 -27.04 4.62 26.68
C LYS A 357 -27.26 3.95 25.33
N ILE A 358 -27.58 4.70 24.28
CA ILE A 358 -27.73 4.17 22.91
C ILE A 358 -26.39 3.65 22.38
N LEU A 359 -25.30 4.41 22.59
CA LEU A 359 -23.94 3.96 22.22
C LEU A 359 -23.52 2.70 22.98
N GLN A 360 -23.94 2.57 24.23
CA GLN A 360 -23.66 1.40 25.05
C GLN A 360 -24.47 0.18 24.57
N ALA A 361 -25.72 0.36 24.15
CA ALA A 361 -26.55 -0.71 23.57
C ALA A 361 -26.07 -1.16 22.19
N VAL A 362 -25.52 -0.25 21.37
CA VAL A 362 -24.90 -0.60 20.08
C VAL A 362 -23.53 -1.25 20.27
N GLY A 363 -22.78 -0.85 21.30
CA GLY A 363 -21.46 -1.41 21.63
C GLY A 363 -21.50 -2.77 22.33
N TYR A 364 -22.54 -3.05 23.09
CA TYR A 364 -22.78 -4.32 23.76
C TYR A 364 -24.10 -4.88 23.25
N ASN A 365 -24.05 -5.81 22.30
CA ASN A 365 -25.22 -6.54 21.76
C ASN A 365 -25.92 -7.39 22.83
N SER A 366 -26.52 -6.76 23.83
CA SER A 366 -27.38 -7.39 24.82
C SER A 366 -28.15 -6.30 25.56
N ILE A 367 -29.45 -6.17 25.28
CA ILE A 367 -30.54 -6.47 26.24
C ILE A 367 -31.89 -5.98 25.68
N GLU A 368 -32.88 -6.87 25.88
CA GLU A 368 -34.35 -6.82 25.85
C GLU A 368 -35.07 -5.62 25.19
N ALA A 369 -35.97 -5.96 24.26
CA ALA A 369 -36.76 -5.04 23.44
C ALA A 369 -37.74 -4.15 24.22
N GLU A 370 -37.99 -4.43 25.50
CA GLU A 370 -38.95 -3.68 26.33
C GLU A 370 -38.40 -2.31 26.79
N ASP A 371 -37.08 -2.14 26.87
CA ASP A 371 -36.44 -0.85 27.18
C ASP A 371 -36.26 0.05 25.95
N TRP A 372 -36.49 -0.47 24.74
CA TRP A 372 -36.33 0.25 23.47
C TRP A 372 -37.50 1.20 23.17
N GLU A 373 -38.73 0.85 23.54
CA GLU A 373 -39.92 1.69 23.29
C GLU A 373 -39.96 2.95 24.18
N VAL A 374 -39.42 2.87 25.40
CA VAL A 374 -39.38 4.01 26.32
C VAL A 374 -38.29 5.02 25.93
N ALA A 375 -37.25 4.58 25.22
CA ALA A 375 -36.16 5.43 24.74
C ALA A 375 -36.48 6.19 23.43
N THR A 376 -37.53 5.80 22.69
CA THR A 376 -37.79 6.21 21.30
C THR A 376 -38.84 7.32 21.13
N SER A 377 -39.38 7.90 22.20
CA SER A 377 -40.34 9.01 22.08
C SER A 377 -39.64 10.37 21.85
N GLY A 378 -39.35 10.72 20.59
CA GLY A 378 -38.89 12.06 20.18
C GLY A 378 -38.63 12.21 18.67
N GLU A 379 -39.26 13.21 18.03
CA GLU A 379 -39.28 13.40 16.56
C GLU A 379 -37.89 13.56 15.91
N GLU A 380 -36.91 14.18 16.57
CA GLU A 380 -35.58 14.41 15.98
C GLU A 380 -34.66 13.18 16.01
N MET A 381 -34.91 12.20 16.90
CA MET A 381 -34.12 10.96 16.98
C MET A 381 -34.50 9.93 15.90
N SER A 382 -35.75 10.00 15.41
CA SER A 382 -36.30 9.09 14.40
C SER A 382 -35.51 9.09 13.08
N LYS A 383 -34.87 10.23 12.73
CA LYS A 383 -34.14 10.38 11.45
C LYS A 383 -32.77 9.69 11.46
N LEU A 384 -32.06 9.74 12.60
CA LEU A 384 -30.79 9.04 12.76
C LEU A 384 -31.03 7.53 12.90
N GLU A 385 -32.10 7.16 13.59
CA GLU A 385 -32.53 5.78 13.75
C GLU A 385 -32.93 5.15 12.40
N SER A 386 -33.70 5.87 11.57
CA SER A 386 -34.03 5.42 10.21
C SER A 386 -32.78 5.17 9.37
N LEU A 387 -31.76 6.00 9.47
CA LEU A 387 -30.51 5.84 8.74
C LEU A 387 -29.68 4.65 9.24
N LEU A 388 -29.70 4.39 10.54
CA LEU A 388 -29.01 3.24 11.13
C LEU A 388 -29.72 1.92 10.79
N LEU A 389 -31.05 1.90 10.81
CA LEU A 389 -31.85 0.75 10.40
C LEU A 389 -31.68 0.43 8.91
N ASP A 390 -31.66 1.45 8.05
CA ASP A 390 -31.44 1.28 6.61
C ASP A 390 -30.03 0.76 6.31
N LYS A 391 -29.02 1.27 7.02
CA LYS A 391 -27.64 0.78 6.91
C LYS A 391 -27.51 -0.66 7.41
N ASN A 392 -28.19 -1.03 8.49
CA ASN A 392 -28.16 -2.39 9.01
C ASN A 392 -28.80 -3.38 8.04
N ARG A 393 -29.99 -3.05 7.49
CA ARG A 393 -30.65 -3.85 6.44
C ARG A 393 -29.79 -4.00 5.19
N LYS A 394 -29.07 -2.95 4.80
CA LYS A 394 -28.14 -2.99 3.67
C LYS A 394 -26.96 -3.94 3.93
N MET A 395 -26.38 -3.89 5.13
CA MET A 395 -25.31 -4.83 5.51
C MET A 395 -25.81 -6.28 5.56
N GLU A 396 -27.01 -6.53 6.05
CA GLU A 396 -27.63 -7.87 6.03
C GLU A 396 -27.85 -8.38 4.60
N HIS A 397 -28.28 -7.51 3.69
CA HIS A 397 -28.45 -7.85 2.28
C HIS A 397 -27.10 -8.18 1.61
N GLU A 398 -26.06 -7.39 1.87
CA GLU A 398 -24.70 -7.62 1.37
C GLU A 398 -24.13 -8.93 1.91
N LEU A 399 -24.33 -9.24 3.20
CA LEU A 399 -23.95 -10.51 3.81
C LEU A 399 -24.64 -11.70 3.13
N THR A 400 -25.93 -11.56 2.81
CA THR A 400 -26.70 -12.61 2.14
C THR A 400 -26.20 -12.84 0.71
N GLN A 401 -25.90 -11.77 -0.04
CA GLN A 401 -25.31 -11.88 -1.36
C GLN A 401 -23.92 -12.53 -1.34
N LEU A 402 -23.09 -12.19 -0.35
CA LEU A 402 -21.77 -12.78 -0.20
C LEU A 402 -21.86 -14.28 0.14
N LYS A 403 -22.84 -14.70 0.94
CA LYS A 403 -23.10 -16.13 1.22
C LYS A 403 -23.48 -16.90 -0.04
N VAL A 404 -24.35 -16.34 -0.89
CA VAL A 404 -24.72 -16.98 -2.17
C VAL A 404 -23.51 -17.11 -3.08
N LYS A 405 -22.74 -16.04 -3.26
CA LYS A 405 -21.49 -16.07 -4.05
C LYS A 405 -20.49 -17.08 -3.51
N LEU A 406 -20.40 -17.22 -2.19
CA LEU A 406 -19.54 -18.23 -1.56
C LEU A 406 -20.00 -19.64 -1.96
N SER A 407 -21.30 -19.95 -1.87
CA SER A 407 -21.83 -21.26 -2.26
C SER A 407 -21.58 -21.61 -3.74
N GLU A 408 -21.74 -20.63 -4.64
CA GLU A 408 -21.42 -20.82 -6.07
C GLU A 408 -19.93 -21.12 -6.28
N LYS A 409 -19.04 -20.39 -5.59
CA LYS A 409 -17.59 -20.62 -5.69
C LYS A 409 -17.18 -21.95 -5.09
N THR A 410 -17.79 -22.39 -4.00
CA THR A 410 -17.54 -23.70 -3.41
C THR A 410 -17.95 -24.82 -4.38
N SER A 411 -19.10 -24.69 -5.05
CA SER A 411 -19.52 -25.68 -6.07
C SER A 411 -18.55 -25.76 -7.25
N VAL A 412 -18.05 -24.62 -7.75
CA VAL A 412 -17.06 -24.60 -8.84
C VAL A 412 -15.71 -25.20 -8.39
N LEU A 413 -15.31 -24.97 -7.14
CA LEU A 413 -14.10 -25.55 -6.58
C LEU A 413 -14.19 -27.08 -6.54
N GLU A 414 -15.32 -27.63 -6.06
CA GLU A 414 -15.57 -29.07 -6.00
C GLU A 414 -15.53 -29.71 -7.40
N GLN A 415 -16.11 -29.05 -8.42
CA GLN A 415 -16.00 -29.49 -9.80
C GLN A 415 -14.56 -29.47 -10.34
N ALA A 416 -13.76 -28.47 -9.96
CA ALA A 416 -12.37 -28.37 -10.38
C ALA A 416 -11.49 -29.42 -9.71
N GLU A 417 -11.71 -29.69 -8.42
CA GLU A 417 -11.04 -30.75 -7.68
C GLU A 417 -11.33 -32.13 -8.27
N GLY A 418 -12.59 -32.39 -8.68
CA GLY A 418 -12.95 -33.60 -9.41
C GLY A 418 -12.16 -33.78 -10.71
N LYS A 419 -12.01 -32.71 -11.52
CA LYS A 419 -11.20 -32.75 -12.75
C LYS A 419 -9.72 -32.96 -12.49
N ILE A 420 -9.18 -32.40 -11.40
CA ILE A 420 -7.78 -32.61 -11.01
C ILE A 420 -7.57 -34.08 -10.62
N ALA A 421 -8.50 -34.68 -9.89
CA ALA A 421 -8.43 -36.10 -9.53
C ALA A 421 -8.42 -37.00 -10.78
N GLU A 422 -9.30 -36.72 -11.75
CA GLU A 422 -9.36 -37.44 -13.02
C GLU A 422 -8.05 -37.31 -13.82
N LEU A 423 -7.54 -36.09 -14.02
CA LEU A 423 -6.28 -35.85 -14.73
C LEU A 423 -5.09 -36.52 -14.02
N THR A 424 -5.06 -36.48 -12.69
CA THR A 424 -4.00 -37.13 -11.91
C THR A 424 -4.03 -38.65 -12.10
N ALA A 425 -5.22 -39.25 -12.19
CA ALA A 425 -5.35 -40.68 -12.51
C ALA A 425 -4.76 -41.00 -13.89
N THR A 426 -5.06 -40.18 -14.92
CA THR A 426 -4.51 -40.39 -16.27
C THR A 426 -3.00 -40.22 -16.33
N VAL A 427 -2.42 -39.26 -15.61
CA VAL A 427 -0.96 -39.05 -15.54
C VAL A 427 -0.27 -40.26 -14.89
N ASN A 428 -0.84 -40.79 -13.80
CA ASN A 428 -0.31 -41.98 -13.14
C ASN A 428 -0.34 -43.21 -14.07
N GLU A 429 -1.38 -43.34 -14.89
CA GLU A 429 -1.47 -44.42 -15.88
C GLU A 429 -0.44 -44.28 -16.99
N GLN A 430 -0.24 -43.06 -17.52
CA GLN A 430 0.82 -42.78 -18.49
C GLN A 430 2.21 -43.03 -17.92
N GLN A 431 2.45 -42.65 -16.67
CA GLN A 431 3.74 -42.87 -16.01
C GLN A 431 4.05 -44.36 -15.83
N ARG A 432 3.05 -45.18 -15.50
CA ARG A 432 3.19 -46.65 -15.49
C ARG A 432 3.52 -47.20 -16.88
N LEU A 433 2.91 -46.66 -17.93
CA LEU A 433 3.15 -47.10 -19.29
C LEU A 433 4.58 -46.76 -19.74
N ILE A 434 5.06 -45.55 -19.43
CA ILE A 434 6.45 -45.13 -19.68
C ILE A 434 7.42 -46.05 -18.94
N GLN A 435 7.17 -46.31 -17.65
CA GLN A 435 8.04 -47.18 -16.86
C GLN A 435 8.12 -48.59 -17.44
N LYS A 436 7.00 -49.13 -17.93
CA LYS A 436 6.97 -50.42 -18.63
C LYS A 436 7.78 -50.40 -19.93
N LEU A 437 7.71 -49.32 -20.71
CA LEU A 437 8.50 -49.15 -21.93
C LEU A 437 10.00 -49.01 -21.63
N GLU A 438 10.36 -48.30 -20.57
CA GLU A 438 11.75 -48.17 -20.10
C GLU A 438 12.32 -49.52 -19.68
N ASP A 439 11.55 -50.33 -18.95
CA ASP A 439 11.94 -51.69 -18.56
C ASP A 439 12.13 -52.61 -19.77
N ASP A 440 11.28 -52.47 -20.79
CA ASP A 440 11.38 -53.25 -22.04
C ASP A 440 12.59 -52.82 -22.89
N ILE A 441 12.92 -51.52 -22.93
CA ILE A 441 14.14 -51.01 -23.58
C ILE A 441 15.40 -51.48 -22.84
N LEU A 442 15.38 -51.49 -21.51
CA LEU A 442 16.48 -52.00 -20.68
C LEU A 442 16.72 -53.50 -20.92
N LYS A 443 15.65 -54.29 -21.08
CA LYS A 443 15.77 -55.71 -21.49
C LYS A 443 16.34 -55.85 -22.91
N GLY A 444 15.99 -54.94 -23.82
CA GLY A 444 16.52 -54.93 -25.19
C GLY A 444 18.03 -54.60 -25.29
N TYR A 445 18.57 -53.82 -24.35
CA TYR A 445 19.99 -53.40 -24.39
C TYR A 445 20.98 -54.45 -23.85
N ASN A 446 20.51 -55.48 -23.14
CA ASN A 446 21.36 -56.59 -22.65
C ASN A 446 21.60 -57.72 -23.67
N SER A 447 21.23 -57.53 -24.94
CA SER A 447 21.44 -58.50 -26.01
C SER A 447 22.25 -57.88 -27.16
N LYS A 448 23.53 -57.61 -26.93
CA LYS A 448 24.53 -57.48 -28.01
C LYS A 448 25.44 -58.70 -27.99
N ASP A 449 24.87 -59.84 -28.38
CA ASP A 449 25.61 -60.93 -29.00
C ASP A 449 24.68 -61.74 -29.90
N ARG A 450 25.20 -62.17 -31.05
CA ARG A 450 24.57 -62.90 -32.18
C ARG A 450 23.92 -62.04 -33.26
N LYS A 451 24.80 -61.54 -34.13
CA LYS A 451 24.53 -61.45 -35.56
C LYS A 451 24.80 -62.84 -36.17
N GLY A 452 23.78 -63.49 -36.72
CA GLY A 452 23.96 -64.69 -37.54
C GLY A 452 22.73 -65.61 -37.64
N THR A 453 22.05 -65.52 -38.79
CA THR A 453 21.35 -66.61 -39.54
C THR A 453 20.05 -67.26 -39.02
N LEU A 454 19.20 -67.60 -40.01
CA LEU A 454 17.98 -68.46 -40.02
C LEU A 454 16.67 -67.69 -39.72
N PHE A 455 15.69 -67.45 -40.61
CA PHE A 455 15.08 -68.18 -41.73
C PHE A 455 14.70 -69.65 -41.44
N ASP A 456 13.38 -69.84 -41.26
CA ASP A 456 12.51 -71.04 -41.16
C ASP A 456 11.68 -70.96 -39.87
N GLY A 457 10.36 -71.11 -39.82
CA GLY A 457 9.32 -71.51 -40.78
C GLY A 457 8.11 -71.99 -39.96
N TRP A 458 6.89 -71.82 -40.51
CA TRP A 458 5.71 -72.70 -40.31
C TRP A 458 5.00 -72.65 -38.93
N ASP A 459 3.70 -72.89 -38.74
CA ASP A 459 2.47 -72.97 -39.55
C ASP A 459 1.30 -73.07 -38.52
N HIS A 460 0.06 -72.96 -38.98
CA HIS A 460 -1.20 -72.96 -38.23
C HIS A 460 -1.58 -74.24 -37.44
N SER A 461 -2.64 -74.10 -36.63
CA SER A 461 -3.57 -75.08 -36.00
C SER A 461 -3.47 -75.11 -34.46
N GLU A 462 -4.45 -74.61 -33.70
CA GLU A 462 -5.84 -75.07 -33.50
C GLU A 462 -5.92 -76.50 -32.93
N SER A 463 -6.22 -76.58 -31.63
CA SER A 463 -6.85 -77.77 -31.04
C SER A 463 -7.88 -77.33 -30.02
N VAL A 464 -9.13 -77.66 -30.34
CA VAL A 464 -10.35 -77.59 -29.55
C VAL A 464 -10.59 -78.97 -28.96
N ALA A 465 -10.98 -79.05 -27.68
CA ALA A 465 -12.08 -79.89 -27.18
C ALA A 465 -12.24 -79.66 -25.65
N THR A 466 -13.32 -79.02 -25.16
CA THR A 466 -14.62 -79.62 -24.72
C THR A 466 -14.48 -80.67 -23.59
N GLU A 467 -15.23 -80.63 -22.49
CA GLU A 467 -16.70 -80.55 -22.40
C GLU A 467 -17.21 -80.29 -20.96
N ALA A 468 -18.36 -79.59 -20.83
CA ALA A 468 -19.46 -79.78 -19.86
C ALA A 468 -20.45 -78.57 -19.99
N SER A 469 -21.45 -78.65 -20.88
CA SER A 469 -22.86 -79.00 -20.61
C SER A 469 -23.63 -77.93 -19.80
N GLU A 470 -24.40 -77.04 -20.43
CA GLU A 470 -25.85 -77.17 -20.78
C GLU A 470 -26.79 -76.71 -19.63
N ASP A 471 -27.90 -75.97 -19.79
CA ASP A 471 -28.56 -75.32 -20.94
C ASP A 471 -29.84 -74.56 -20.44
N TYR A 472 -30.44 -73.76 -21.34
CA TYR A 472 -31.81 -73.16 -21.34
C TYR A 472 -32.12 -71.92 -20.46
N ASN A 473 -32.87 -70.90 -20.88
CA ASN A 473 -33.23 -70.24 -22.16
C ASN A 473 -34.42 -69.30 -21.80
N LEU A 474 -34.40 -68.00 -22.15
CA LEU A 474 -35.63 -67.29 -22.56
C LEU A 474 -35.34 -65.92 -23.21
N GLU A 475 -35.50 -65.87 -24.55
CA GLU A 475 -36.32 -64.92 -25.35
C GLU A 475 -36.48 -63.46 -24.88
N LYS A 476 -36.52 -62.40 -25.71
CA LYS A 476 -36.99 -62.22 -27.11
C LYS A 476 -36.69 -60.77 -27.59
N VAL A 477 -36.47 -60.61 -28.90
CA VAL A 477 -37.00 -59.54 -29.81
C VAL A 477 -36.38 -58.12 -29.83
N VAL A 478 -35.46 -57.93 -30.79
CA VAL A 478 -35.57 -57.12 -32.04
C VAL A 478 -36.26 -55.73 -32.05
N SER A 479 -35.46 -54.72 -32.45
CA SER A 479 -35.74 -53.55 -33.32
C SER A 479 -36.59 -52.36 -32.82
N ARG A 480 -35.96 -51.18 -32.74
CA ARG A 480 -36.13 -50.03 -33.67
C ARG A 480 -35.44 -48.79 -33.10
N GLY A 481 -34.78 -48.04 -33.99
CA GLY A 481 -34.16 -46.77 -33.66
C GLY A 481 -35.12 -45.60 -33.43
N SER A 482 -34.49 -44.50 -33.00
CA SER A 482 -34.93 -43.09 -33.02
C SER A 482 -35.79 -42.56 -31.85
N LYS A 483 -35.14 -41.77 -30.97
CA LYS A 483 -35.53 -40.44 -30.43
C LYS A 483 -34.38 -39.93 -29.55
N LYS A 484 -33.64 -38.86 -29.91
CA LYS A 484 -33.90 -37.40 -29.84
C LYS A 484 -34.06 -36.83 -28.43
N HIS A 485 -33.15 -35.91 -28.10
CA HIS A 485 -33.15 -34.69 -27.23
C HIS A 485 -31.78 -34.61 -26.53
N ALA A 486 -31.03 -33.50 -26.44
CA ALA A 486 -31.27 -32.10 -26.74
C ALA A 486 -29.90 -31.36 -26.85
N GLU A 487 -29.94 -30.16 -27.46
CA GLU A 487 -29.16 -28.94 -27.16
C GLU A 487 -27.64 -29.01 -26.95
N ASP A 488 -26.89 -28.43 -27.90
CA ASP A 488 -25.59 -27.79 -27.64
C ASP A 488 -25.48 -26.52 -28.50
N LEU A 489 -25.52 -25.36 -27.84
CA LEU A 489 -25.35 -24.04 -28.43
C LEU A 489 -24.62 -23.16 -27.40
N GLU A 490 -23.30 -23.35 -27.27
CA GLU A 490 -22.34 -22.31 -26.84
C GLU A 490 -20.90 -22.87 -26.81
N SER A 491 -20.15 -22.71 -27.91
CA SER A 491 -18.69 -22.86 -27.91
C SER A 491 -18.04 -21.86 -28.86
N GLY A 492 -18.06 -20.59 -28.46
CA GLY A 492 -17.43 -19.50 -29.19
C GLY A 492 -16.32 -18.83 -28.39
N PHE A 493 -15.26 -19.54 -28.00
CA PHE A 493 -13.99 -18.89 -27.59
C PHE A 493 -12.73 -19.80 -27.59
N GLY A 494 -12.85 -21.10 -27.90
CA GLY A 494 -11.70 -22.04 -27.93
C GLY A 494 -11.07 -22.28 -29.31
N SER A 495 -11.80 -22.06 -30.40
CA SER A 495 -11.39 -22.51 -31.75
C SER A 495 -10.33 -21.63 -32.43
N ASP A 496 -10.14 -20.38 -31.99
CA ASP A 496 -9.22 -19.43 -32.62
C ASP A 496 -7.74 -19.65 -32.24
N VAL A 497 -7.48 -20.26 -31.08
CA VAL A 497 -6.10 -20.49 -30.62
C VAL A 497 -5.56 -21.77 -31.23
N GLU A 498 -6.33 -22.85 -31.18
CA GLU A 498 -5.95 -24.14 -31.75
C GLU A 498 -5.82 -24.07 -33.28
N SER A 499 -6.71 -23.35 -33.96
CA SER A 499 -6.59 -23.11 -35.41
C SER A 499 -5.35 -22.28 -35.77
N LYS A 500 -4.93 -21.35 -34.91
CA LYS A 500 -3.73 -20.53 -35.12
C LYS A 500 -2.44 -21.33 -34.97
N TYR A 501 -2.36 -22.22 -33.97
CA TYR A 501 -1.20 -23.09 -33.80
C TYR A 501 -1.14 -24.22 -34.83
N LYS A 502 -2.29 -24.77 -35.22
CA LYS A 502 -2.40 -25.72 -36.32
C LYS A 502 -1.94 -25.10 -37.65
N LYS A 503 -2.32 -23.85 -37.91
CA LYS A 503 -1.90 -23.12 -39.11
C LYS A 503 -0.40 -22.81 -39.15
N ILE A 504 0.21 -22.50 -38.00
CA ILE A 504 1.66 -22.30 -37.89
C ILE A 504 2.41 -23.61 -38.15
N TYR A 505 1.88 -24.73 -37.66
CA TYR A 505 2.45 -26.05 -37.88
C TYR A 505 2.32 -26.51 -39.35
N GLU A 506 1.18 -26.27 -40.00
CA GLU A 506 0.97 -26.54 -41.43
C GLU A 506 1.83 -25.64 -42.34
N ASP A 507 2.07 -24.38 -41.95
CA ASP A 507 2.92 -23.43 -42.69
C ASP A 507 4.41 -23.80 -42.65
N ASP A 508 4.89 -24.41 -41.56
CA ASP A 508 6.30 -24.81 -41.41
C ASP A 508 6.62 -26.16 -42.09
N ILE A 509 5.62 -26.98 -42.41
CA ILE A 509 5.79 -28.29 -43.06
C ILE A 509 5.68 -28.19 -44.60
N ASN A 510 5.14 -27.10 -45.15
CA ASN A 510 4.88 -27.00 -46.58
C ASN A 510 6.07 -26.40 -47.37
N PRO A 511 6.78 -27.18 -48.22
CA PRO A 511 8.01 -26.73 -48.89
C PRO A 511 7.80 -25.55 -49.86
N PHE A 512 6.58 -25.35 -50.37
CA PHE A 512 6.23 -24.20 -51.20
C PHE A 512 6.06 -22.89 -50.41
N ALA A 513 5.69 -22.96 -49.13
CA ALA A 513 5.59 -21.78 -48.26
C ALA A 513 6.98 -21.22 -47.94
N ALA A 514 7.96 -22.10 -47.72
CA ALA A 514 9.36 -21.73 -47.56
C ALA A 514 9.93 -21.08 -48.84
N PHE A 515 9.58 -21.59 -50.02
CA PHE A 515 9.98 -21.01 -51.31
C PHE A 515 9.35 -19.62 -51.55
N SER A 516 8.03 -19.48 -51.32
CA SER A 516 7.31 -18.19 -51.39
C SER A 516 7.85 -17.15 -50.41
N LYS A 517 8.26 -17.55 -49.20
CA LYS A 517 8.89 -16.67 -48.22
C LYS A 517 10.26 -16.19 -48.72
N LYS A 518 11.06 -17.09 -49.30
CA LYS A 518 12.37 -16.77 -49.86
C LYS A 518 12.28 -15.86 -51.09
N GLU A 519 11.29 -16.07 -51.96
CA GLU A 519 11.03 -15.21 -53.12
C GLU A 519 10.56 -13.80 -52.68
N ARG A 520 9.69 -13.70 -51.66
CA ARG A 520 9.27 -12.41 -51.08
C ARG A 520 10.43 -11.64 -50.46
N ASP A 521 11.35 -12.33 -49.80
CA ASP A 521 12.55 -11.71 -49.23
C ASP A 521 13.54 -11.25 -50.32
N GLN A 522 13.60 -11.95 -51.45
CA GLN A 522 14.35 -11.52 -52.63
C GLN A 522 13.74 -10.25 -53.26
N ARG A 523 12.41 -10.22 -53.47
CA ARG A 523 11.74 -9.01 -53.97
C ARG A 523 11.84 -7.84 -53.00
N TYR A 524 11.82 -8.11 -51.69
CA TYR A 524 12.05 -7.06 -50.70
C TYR A 524 13.48 -6.50 -50.77
N LYS A 525 14.49 -7.33 -51.11
CA LYS A 525 15.86 -6.86 -51.31
C LYS A 525 16.01 -6.03 -52.58
N GLU A 526 15.30 -6.38 -53.65
CA GLU A 526 15.30 -5.67 -54.95
C GLU A 526 14.57 -4.32 -54.93
N LEU A 527 13.73 -4.03 -53.92
CA LEU A 527 13.04 -2.73 -53.80
C LEU A 527 14.01 -1.58 -53.48
N GLY A 528 13.81 -0.45 -54.17
CA GLY A 528 14.54 0.79 -53.91
C GLY A 528 14.26 1.35 -52.51
N LEU A 529 15.15 2.22 -52.02
CA LEU A 529 15.06 2.82 -50.68
C LEU A 529 13.72 3.53 -50.42
N ARG A 530 13.15 4.20 -51.43
CA ARG A 530 11.85 4.90 -51.32
C ARG A 530 10.68 3.93 -51.19
N ASP A 531 10.72 2.81 -51.89
CA ASP A 531 9.66 1.81 -51.85
C ASP A 531 9.69 0.99 -50.56
N LYS A 532 10.88 0.74 -50.00
CA LYS A 532 11.06 0.13 -48.68
C LYS A 532 10.47 0.98 -47.56
N ILE A 533 10.69 2.29 -47.61
CA ILE A 533 10.13 3.23 -46.64
C ILE A 533 8.60 3.28 -46.76
N THR A 534 8.07 3.31 -47.98
CA THR A 534 6.62 3.30 -48.23
C THR A 534 5.98 1.99 -47.75
N LEU A 535 6.60 0.84 -48.03
CA LEU A 535 6.10 -0.46 -47.58
C LEU A 535 6.16 -0.62 -46.05
N SER A 536 7.24 -0.14 -45.43
CA SER A 536 7.40 -0.13 -43.96
C SER A 536 6.34 0.75 -43.30
N SER A 537 6.14 1.96 -43.82
CA SER A 537 5.15 2.91 -43.32
C SER A 537 3.72 2.39 -43.54
N GLY A 538 3.45 1.78 -44.71
CA GLY A 538 2.18 1.14 -45.02
C GLY A 538 1.87 -0.05 -44.09
N ARG A 539 2.86 -0.92 -43.82
CA ARG A 539 2.69 -2.03 -42.88
C ARG A 539 2.47 -1.56 -41.44
N PHE A 540 3.15 -0.50 -41.02
CA PHE A 540 2.95 0.08 -39.69
C PHE A 540 1.55 0.67 -39.52
N LEU A 541 1.07 1.42 -40.53
CA LEU A 541 -0.28 2.01 -40.51
C LEU A 541 -1.38 0.95 -40.60
N LEU A 542 -1.24 -0.06 -41.47
CA LEU A 542 -2.27 -1.09 -41.67
C LEU A 542 -2.25 -2.18 -40.59
N GLY A 543 -1.08 -2.48 -40.01
CA GLY A 543 -0.90 -3.54 -39.02
C GLY A 543 -1.38 -3.17 -37.61
N ASN A 544 -1.40 -1.89 -37.27
CA ASN A 544 -1.79 -1.43 -35.94
C ASN A 544 -3.21 -0.84 -35.94
N LYS A 545 -4.12 -1.41 -35.13
CA LYS A 545 -5.51 -0.93 -35.01
C LYS A 545 -5.58 0.55 -34.61
N TYR A 546 -4.69 0.97 -33.71
CA TYR A 546 -4.63 2.36 -33.25
C TYR A 546 -4.12 3.33 -34.32
N ALA A 547 -3.14 2.93 -35.13
CA ALA A 547 -2.63 3.76 -36.21
C ALA A 547 -3.70 4.00 -37.30
N ARG A 548 -4.50 2.98 -37.62
CA ARG A 548 -5.66 3.13 -38.53
C ARG A 548 -6.69 4.11 -37.99
N THR A 549 -7.04 3.97 -36.71
CA THR A 549 -7.98 4.88 -36.04
C THR A 549 -7.43 6.31 -35.98
N PHE A 550 -6.13 6.48 -35.72
CA PHE A 550 -5.49 7.80 -35.72
C PHE A 550 -5.52 8.46 -37.11
N VAL A 551 -5.17 7.73 -38.17
CA VAL A 551 -5.23 8.27 -39.55
C VAL A 551 -6.67 8.62 -39.91
N PHE A 552 -7.66 7.81 -39.51
CA PHE A 552 -9.07 8.11 -39.73
C PHE A 552 -9.48 9.44 -39.07
N PHE A 553 -9.18 9.64 -37.77
CA PHE A 553 -9.48 10.90 -37.09
C PHE A 553 -8.67 12.08 -37.61
N TYR A 554 -7.43 11.86 -38.02
CA TYR A 554 -6.61 12.88 -38.66
C TYR A 554 -7.22 13.36 -39.99
N THR A 555 -7.70 12.44 -40.82
CA THR A 555 -8.39 12.81 -42.08
C THR A 555 -9.70 13.56 -41.82
N ILE A 556 -10.47 13.17 -40.79
CA ILE A 556 -11.68 13.90 -40.38
C ILE A 556 -11.32 15.29 -39.86
N GLY A 557 -10.29 15.41 -39.03
CA GLY A 557 -9.80 16.69 -38.52
C GLY A 557 -9.34 17.63 -39.65
N LEU A 558 -8.65 17.08 -40.66
CA LEU A 558 -8.27 17.83 -41.86
C LEU A 558 -9.49 18.29 -42.65
N HIS A 559 -10.51 17.44 -42.81
CA HIS A 559 -11.75 17.82 -43.49
C HIS A 559 -12.51 18.90 -42.72
N ILE A 560 -12.59 18.80 -41.39
CA ILE A 560 -13.21 19.82 -40.53
C ILE A 560 -12.43 21.13 -40.64
N LEU A 561 -11.10 21.10 -40.65
CA LEU A 561 -10.24 22.27 -40.81
C LEU A 561 -10.47 22.96 -42.17
N VAL A 562 -10.51 22.18 -43.25
CA VAL A 562 -10.79 22.71 -44.60
C VAL A 562 -12.20 23.28 -44.64
N PHE A 563 -13.19 22.61 -44.05
CA PHE A 563 -14.57 23.07 -44.01
C PHE A 563 -14.73 24.34 -43.17
N THR A 564 -14.05 24.45 -42.03
CA THR A 564 -14.04 25.68 -41.21
C THR A 564 -13.30 26.81 -41.90
N CYS A 565 -12.24 26.53 -42.65
CA CYS A 565 -11.53 27.53 -43.45
C CYS A 565 -12.42 28.05 -44.60
N LEU A 566 -13.09 27.15 -45.33
CA LEU A 566 -14.05 27.52 -46.37
C LEU A 566 -15.27 28.25 -45.80
N TYR A 567 -15.80 27.82 -44.65
CA TYR A 567 -16.89 28.49 -43.95
C TYR A 567 -16.48 29.89 -43.46
N ARG A 568 -15.26 30.05 -42.92
CA ARG A 568 -14.71 31.37 -42.55
C ARG A 568 -14.56 32.26 -43.78
N MET A 569 -14.08 31.73 -44.90
CA MET A 569 -13.99 32.50 -46.16
C MET A 569 -15.37 32.84 -46.73
N SER A 570 -16.37 31.97 -46.61
CA SER A 570 -17.75 32.26 -47.03
C SER A 570 -18.41 33.29 -46.10
N ALA A 571 -18.20 33.19 -44.79
CA ALA A 571 -18.71 34.14 -43.80
C ALA A 571 -18.08 35.53 -43.99
N LEU A 572 -16.78 35.61 -44.29
CA LEU A 572 -16.10 36.87 -44.61
C LEU A 572 -16.59 37.48 -45.92
N SER A 573 -16.94 36.66 -46.92
CA SER A 573 -17.55 37.17 -48.16
C SER A 573 -19.00 37.61 -47.98
N TYR A 574 -19.78 36.95 -47.10
CA TYR A 574 -21.10 37.45 -46.67
C TYR A 574 -21.01 38.78 -45.92
N LEU A 575 -20.04 38.93 -45.01
CA LEU A 575 -19.83 40.17 -44.27
C LEU A 575 -19.34 41.33 -45.17
N SER A 576 -18.55 41.01 -46.20
CA SER A 576 -18.10 41.96 -47.22
C SER A 576 -19.24 42.44 -48.13
N ILE A 577 -20.26 41.61 -48.39
CA ILE A 577 -21.45 41.97 -49.17
C ILE A 577 -22.42 42.81 -48.33
N THR A 578 -22.51 42.59 -47.02
CA THR A 578 -23.33 43.42 -46.12
C THR A 578 -22.67 44.76 -45.75
N MET A 579 -21.34 44.83 -45.72
CA MET A 579 -20.59 46.08 -45.42
C MET A 579 -20.38 46.97 -46.65
N ASN A 580 -20.53 46.46 -47.88
CA ASN A 580 -20.54 47.28 -49.10
C ASN A 580 -21.94 47.80 -49.50
N ALA A 581 -23.00 47.45 -48.75
CA ALA A 581 -24.35 47.99 -48.93
C ALA A 581 -24.66 49.20 -48.02
N ILE A 582 -23.77 49.56 -47.08
CA ILE A 582 -23.95 50.67 -46.14
C ILE A 582 -22.61 51.41 -45.98
N GLY A 583 -22.40 52.45 -46.81
CA GLY A 583 -21.31 53.42 -46.70
C GLY A 583 -19.97 52.93 -47.29
N GLY A 584 -19.44 53.46 -48.39
CA GLY A 584 -19.40 54.88 -48.77
C GLY A 584 -18.10 55.51 -48.28
N SER A 585 -17.02 55.30 -49.05
CA SER A 585 -15.81 56.13 -49.19
C SER A 585 -15.04 56.56 -47.93
N ILE A 586 -13.75 56.20 -47.86
CA ILE A 586 -12.60 57.13 -47.88
C ILE A 586 -11.29 56.35 -47.86
N CYS A 587 -10.39 56.77 -48.75
CA CYS A 587 -9.06 56.27 -49.07
C CYS A 587 -8.07 56.33 -47.90
N LEU A 588 -7.04 55.47 -47.90
CA LEU A 588 -5.64 55.84 -48.19
C LEU A 588 -4.63 54.72 -47.85
N SER A 589 -4.01 54.25 -48.94
CA SER A 589 -2.56 54.04 -49.08
C SER A 589 -1.86 52.93 -48.30
N SER A 590 -1.41 51.89 -49.01
CA SER A 590 -0.04 51.83 -49.54
C SER A 590 0.30 50.42 -50.07
N SER A 591 0.61 50.39 -51.37
CA SER A 591 1.75 49.70 -51.97
C SER A 591 1.88 48.16 -51.87
N SER A 592 1.31 47.51 -52.89
CA SER A 592 1.99 46.70 -53.91
C SER A 592 3.25 45.89 -53.55
N SER A 593 3.18 44.57 -53.74
CA SER A 593 3.89 43.76 -54.78
C SER A 593 3.54 42.27 -54.57
N ALA A 594 2.63 41.65 -55.36
CA ALA A 594 2.91 40.89 -56.59
C ALA A 594 4.14 39.96 -56.46
N VAL A 595 4.03 38.64 -56.64
CA VAL A 595 3.95 37.96 -57.95
C VAL A 595 3.12 36.66 -57.91
N ARG A 596 2.50 36.37 -59.06
CA ARG A 596 1.43 35.42 -59.38
C ARG A 596 1.99 34.28 -60.27
N PHE A 597 1.53 33.03 -60.05
CA PHE A 597 0.99 31.99 -60.99
C PHE A 597 1.84 31.54 -62.23
N PRO A 598 1.58 30.41 -62.97
CA PRO A 598 0.24 29.81 -63.24
C PRO A 598 0.06 28.28 -63.55
N TYR A 599 -1.24 27.88 -63.68
CA TYR A 599 -1.93 26.88 -64.59
C TYR A 599 -1.53 25.38 -64.61
N TRP A 600 -2.40 24.35 -64.78
CA TRP A 600 -3.68 24.04 -65.50
C TRP A 600 -4.38 22.81 -64.80
N ARG A 601 -5.70 22.66 -64.49
CA ARG A 601 -6.95 22.30 -65.26
C ARG A 601 -6.80 21.13 -66.27
N LEU A 602 -7.68 20.13 -66.49
CA LEU A 602 -9.11 19.73 -66.25
C LEU A 602 -9.21 18.17 -66.40
N PHE A 603 -10.24 17.36 -66.04
CA PHE A 603 -11.65 17.33 -66.50
C PHE A 603 -12.50 16.27 -65.70
N CYS A 604 -13.84 16.49 -65.65
CA CYS A 604 -15.10 15.75 -65.28
C CYS A 604 -15.12 14.24 -64.86
N ASN A 605 -16.18 13.59 -64.31
CA ASN A 605 -17.65 13.82 -64.31
C ASN A 605 -18.41 12.89 -63.30
N SER A 606 -19.67 13.26 -62.99
CA SER A 606 -20.89 12.39 -62.86
C SER A 606 -21.27 11.57 -61.61
N SER A 607 -22.44 11.96 -61.05
CA SER A 607 -23.68 11.17 -60.82
C SER A 607 -23.83 10.29 -59.56
N SER A 608 -24.72 10.67 -58.63
CA SER A 608 -26.10 10.14 -58.43
C SER A 608 -26.14 8.94 -57.45
N SER A 609 -27.13 8.67 -56.59
CA SER A 609 -28.50 9.13 -56.38
C SER A 609 -28.97 8.69 -54.97
N SER A 610 -29.95 9.42 -54.40
CA SER A 610 -31.20 8.95 -53.76
C SER A 610 -31.17 7.84 -52.67
N SER A 611 -32.03 7.76 -51.67
CA SER A 611 -33.20 8.54 -51.25
C SER A 611 -33.73 7.89 -49.97
N SER A 612 -34.23 8.72 -49.03
CA SER A 612 -35.56 8.58 -48.39
C SER A 612 -35.85 7.34 -47.52
N LYS A 613 -36.57 7.38 -46.39
CA LYS A 613 -37.20 8.39 -45.53
C LYS A 613 -38.02 7.59 -44.49
N THR A 614 -38.08 8.06 -43.24
CA THR A 614 -39.27 8.15 -42.32
C THR A 614 -40.30 6.99 -42.24
N LEU A 615 -41.00 6.66 -41.16
CA LEU A 615 -41.25 7.16 -39.79
C LEU A 615 -42.36 6.25 -39.22
N ILE A 616 -42.62 6.37 -37.90
CA ILE A 616 -43.95 6.21 -37.23
C ILE A 616 -44.46 4.74 -37.10
N SER A 617 -45.06 4.26 -36.01
CA SER A 617 -45.44 4.81 -34.70
C SER A 617 -46.20 3.72 -33.93
N THR A 618 -45.83 3.54 -32.66
CA THR A 618 -46.66 3.34 -31.44
C THR A 618 -47.71 2.21 -31.24
N TYR A 619 -47.89 1.98 -29.93
CA TYR A 619 -49.07 1.52 -29.16
C TYR A 619 -49.18 0.05 -28.68
N TRP A 620 -48.82 -0.10 -27.38
CA TRP A 620 -49.66 -0.49 -26.24
C TRP A 620 -50.02 -1.94 -25.88
N SER A 621 -49.95 -2.10 -24.54
CA SER A 621 -50.79 -2.90 -23.63
C SER A 621 -50.49 -4.39 -23.47
N LYS A 622 -50.76 -5.05 -22.34
CA LYS A 622 -50.85 -4.84 -20.88
C LYS A 622 -51.33 -6.21 -20.34
N THR A 623 -51.16 -6.47 -19.04
CA THR A 623 -51.85 -7.50 -18.22
C THR A 623 -51.41 -8.97 -18.39
N ALA A 624 -51.48 -9.86 -17.39
CA ALA A 624 -51.57 -9.83 -15.93
C ALA A 624 -51.60 -11.31 -15.45
N ASN A 625 -51.30 -11.53 -14.17
CA ASN A 625 -51.79 -12.63 -13.30
C ASN A 625 -51.32 -14.09 -13.63
N ALA A 626 -51.19 -15.03 -12.69
CA ALA A 626 -51.37 -15.06 -11.23
C ALA A 626 -50.75 -16.35 -10.65
N MET A 627 -50.36 -16.25 -9.37
CA MET A 627 -50.54 -17.15 -8.21
C MET A 627 -50.23 -18.66 -8.22
N SER A 628 -49.76 -19.05 -7.02
CA SER A 628 -49.91 -20.34 -6.31
C SER A 628 -48.82 -21.38 -6.60
N GLN A 629 -48.33 -22.20 -5.66
CA GLN A 629 -48.53 -22.37 -4.22
C GLN A 629 -47.55 -23.50 -3.78
N PHE A 630 -47.18 -23.53 -2.49
CA PHE A 630 -46.77 -24.71 -1.68
C PHE A 630 -45.48 -25.47 -2.11
N SER A 631 -44.70 -26.14 -1.27
CA SER A 631 -44.48 -26.22 0.19
C SER A 631 -43.34 -27.23 0.39
N SER A 632 -42.54 -27.08 1.47
CA SER A 632 -41.87 -28.15 2.26
C SER A 632 -40.85 -29.09 1.57
N SER A 633 -39.88 -29.76 2.20
CA SER A 633 -39.17 -29.78 3.49
C SER A 633 -38.37 -31.10 3.46
N SER A 634 -37.08 -31.13 3.84
CA SER A 634 -36.34 -32.30 4.42
C SER A 634 -34.82 -32.04 4.26
N ILE A 635 -34.00 -31.75 5.28
CA ILE A 635 -33.57 -32.51 6.48
C ILE A 635 -32.92 -33.87 6.16
N THR A 636 -31.59 -33.92 6.30
CA THR A 636 -30.74 -35.01 6.86
C THR A 636 -29.28 -34.48 6.85
N SER A 637 -28.65 -34.03 7.93
CA SER A 637 -28.09 -34.69 9.14
C SER A 637 -26.82 -35.55 8.94
N SER A 638 -25.65 -34.90 9.09
CA SER A 638 -24.39 -35.35 9.76
C SER A 638 -23.53 -36.48 9.13
N PRO A 639 -22.25 -36.69 9.53
CA PRO A 639 -21.42 -35.95 10.49
C PRO A 639 -20.00 -35.56 10.00
N SER A 640 -19.37 -34.75 10.85
CA SER A 640 -17.96 -34.35 10.91
C SER A 640 -16.93 -35.41 10.49
N ALA A 641 -15.99 -35.01 9.63
CA ALA A 641 -14.63 -35.56 9.58
C ALA A 641 -13.64 -34.39 9.51
N LEU A 642 -12.70 -34.38 10.45
CA LEU A 642 -11.54 -33.51 10.46
C LEU A 642 -10.72 -33.76 9.19
N GLU A 643 -10.58 -32.75 8.32
CA GLU A 643 -9.57 -32.80 7.26
C GLU A 643 -8.66 -31.57 7.25
N THR A 644 -7.39 -31.91 7.03
CA THR A 644 -6.16 -31.21 7.32
C THR A 644 -5.86 -30.06 6.35
N LYS A 645 -5.49 -28.89 6.88
CA LYS A 645 -5.04 -27.72 6.09
C LYS A 645 -3.83 -28.05 5.20
N PRO A 646 -3.84 -27.76 3.88
CA PRO A 646 -2.64 -27.79 3.07
C PRO A 646 -1.72 -26.61 3.43
N ASN A 647 -0.44 -26.92 3.57
CA ASN A 647 0.63 -26.04 4.05
C ASN A 647 0.99 -25.00 2.96
N SER A 648 0.22 -23.91 2.83
CA SER A 648 0.52 -22.83 1.89
C SER A 648 1.66 -21.96 2.43
N GLN A 649 2.83 -22.02 1.81
CA GLN A 649 3.97 -21.14 2.15
C GLN A 649 3.56 -19.66 2.01
N PRO A 650 3.99 -18.79 2.95
CA PRO A 650 3.55 -17.40 2.97
C PRO A 650 4.23 -16.55 1.91
N TRP A 651 3.52 -15.56 1.39
CA TRP A 651 4.12 -14.51 0.55
C TRP A 651 4.88 -13.51 1.40
N LEU A 652 6.04 -13.04 0.93
CA LEU A 652 6.81 -11.98 1.55
C LEU A 652 6.68 -10.70 0.72
N ILE A 653 6.14 -9.64 1.33
CA ILE A 653 6.05 -8.31 0.75
C ILE A 653 7.02 -7.41 1.50
N VAL A 654 8.02 -6.91 0.78
CA VAL A 654 9.10 -6.08 1.34
C VAL A 654 9.01 -4.68 0.77
N GLY A 655 8.94 -3.68 1.66
CA GLY A 655 9.11 -2.28 1.30
C GLY A 655 10.55 -1.87 1.55
N LEU A 656 11.22 -1.30 0.56
CA LEU A 656 12.57 -0.74 0.74
C LEU A 656 12.50 0.73 1.21
N GLY A 657 13.43 1.10 2.09
CA GLY A 657 13.50 2.44 2.69
C GLY A 657 14.66 2.53 3.67
N ASN A 658 14.91 3.73 4.21
CA ASN A 658 15.86 3.95 5.30
C ASN A 658 15.12 4.17 6.64
N PRO A 659 15.59 3.57 7.74
CA PRO A 659 15.00 3.76 9.06
C PRO A 659 15.39 5.11 9.68
N GLY A 660 14.50 5.66 10.52
CA GLY A 660 14.73 6.86 11.32
C GLY A 660 13.93 8.08 10.85
N LYS A 661 13.62 8.98 11.80
CA LYS A 661 12.72 10.13 11.58
C LYS A 661 13.16 11.04 10.41
N LYS A 662 14.47 11.14 10.17
CA LYS A 662 15.04 11.99 9.10
C LYS A 662 14.72 11.53 7.68
N TYR A 663 14.33 10.26 7.48
CA TYR A 663 14.00 9.71 6.16
C TYR A 663 12.49 9.53 5.96
N ASN A 664 11.68 9.83 6.99
CA ASN A 664 10.24 9.73 6.88
C ASN A 664 9.70 10.71 5.83
N GLY A 665 8.81 10.27 4.95
CA GLY A 665 8.27 11.10 3.88
C GLY A 665 9.22 11.35 2.70
N THR A 666 10.42 10.76 2.70
CA THR A 666 11.40 10.94 1.60
C THR A 666 11.06 10.08 0.39
N ARG A 667 11.43 10.53 -0.81
CA ARG A 667 11.22 9.78 -2.06
C ARG A 667 11.74 8.34 -2.00
N HIS A 668 12.89 8.13 -1.35
CA HIS A 668 13.51 6.81 -1.20
C HIS A 668 12.81 5.90 -0.17
N ASN A 669 11.86 6.44 0.60
CA ASN A 669 11.08 5.71 1.60
C ASN A 669 9.67 5.35 1.10
N VAL A 670 9.34 5.64 -0.16
CA VAL A 670 8.03 5.32 -0.75
C VAL A 670 7.67 3.82 -0.66
N GLY A 671 8.68 2.93 -0.65
CA GLY A 671 8.48 1.50 -0.45
C GLY A 671 7.99 1.16 0.96
N PHE A 672 8.48 1.86 2.00
CA PHE A 672 7.95 1.73 3.36
C PHE A 672 6.53 2.24 3.45
N GLU A 673 6.26 3.40 2.85
CA GLU A 673 4.93 4.01 2.86
C GLU A 673 3.89 3.12 2.19
N MET A 674 4.24 2.48 1.06
CA MET A 674 3.36 1.49 0.42
C MET A 674 3.09 0.28 1.32
N VAL A 675 4.10 -0.25 2.03
CA VAL A 675 3.88 -1.36 2.96
C VAL A 675 3.03 -0.93 4.15
N ASP A 676 3.20 0.29 4.64
CA ASP A 676 2.37 0.84 5.70
C ASP A 676 0.91 1.01 5.25
N ALA A 677 0.69 1.48 4.03
CA ALA A 677 -0.64 1.57 3.43
C ALA A 677 -1.29 0.18 3.25
N ILE A 678 -0.52 -0.84 2.84
CA ILE A 678 -1.00 -2.24 2.77
C ILE A 678 -1.32 -2.78 4.18
N ALA A 679 -0.44 -2.54 5.15
CA ALA A 679 -0.64 -3.01 6.52
C ALA A 679 -1.90 -2.39 7.16
N GLU A 680 -2.12 -1.10 6.94
CA GLU A 680 -3.31 -0.37 7.42
C GLU A 680 -4.59 -0.86 6.72
N ALA A 681 -4.57 -1.00 5.40
CA ALA A 681 -5.73 -1.45 4.62
C ALA A 681 -6.16 -2.89 4.96
N GLU A 682 -5.22 -3.75 5.34
CA GLU A 682 -5.47 -5.17 5.65
C GLU A 682 -5.51 -5.45 7.17
N GLY A 683 -5.35 -4.43 8.01
CA GLY A 683 -5.38 -4.56 9.48
C GLY A 683 -4.23 -5.37 10.08
N ILE A 684 -3.05 -5.37 9.44
CA ILE A 684 -1.88 -6.14 9.87
C ILE A 684 -0.99 -5.29 10.79
N SER A 685 -0.81 -5.70 12.05
CA SER A 685 0.07 -4.99 12.99
C SER A 685 1.56 -5.19 12.65
N MET A 686 2.29 -4.09 12.44
CA MET A 686 3.74 -4.05 12.17
C MET A 686 4.59 -3.82 13.44
N SER A 687 4.23 -4.47 14.55
CA SER A 687 4.85 -4.25 15.86
C SER A 687 6.06 -5.15 16.16
N SER A 688 6.23 -6.26 15.43
CA SER A 688 7.30 -7.22 15.71
C SER A 688 8.62 -6.77 15.10
N VAL A 689 9.69 -6.68 15.89
CA VAL A 689 11.05 -6.42 15.41
C VAL A 689 11.80 -7.74 15.34
N SER A 690 12.16 -8.19 14.13
CA SER A 690 12.92 -9.44 13.92
C SER A 690 13.68 -9.38 12.60
N TYR A 691 14.77 -10.13 12.46
CA TYR A 691 15.60 -10.15 11.24
C TYR A 691 16.08 -8.76 10.80
N ARG A 692 16.27 -7.83 11.75
CA ARG A 692 16.60 -6.43 11.49
C ARG A 692 15.55 -5.73 10.60
N ALA A 693 14.28 -6.11 10.71
CA ALA A 693 13.12 -5.50 10.07
C ALA A 693 12.00 -5.25 11.07
N LEU A 694 11.15 -4.26 10.79
CA LEU A 694 9.78 -4.21 11.31
C LEU A 694 8.94 -5.18 10.49
N PHE A 695 8.23 -6.04 11.19
CA PHE A 695 7.62 -7.23 10.61
C PHE A 695 6.17 -7.38 11.08
N GLY A 696 5.31 -7.80 10.16
CA GLY A 696 3.90 -8.09 10.42
C GLY A 696 3.51 -9.41 9.77
N LYS A 697 2.72 -10.21 10.48
CA LYS A 697 2.13 -11.44 9.96
C LYS A 697 0.63 -11.24 9.82
N GLY A 698 0.07 -11.62 8.69
CA GLY A 698 -1.35 -11.50 8.46
C GLY A 698 -1.83 -12.32 7.29
N TYR A 699 -3.04 -12.02 6.85
CA TYR A 699 -3.67 -12.64 5.70
C TYR A 699 -4.22 -11.54 4.81
N ILE A 700 -4.00 -11.67 3.50
CA ILE A 700 -4.67 -10.84 2.49
C ILE A 700 -5.61 -11.78 1.75
N GLY A 701 -6.92 -11.60 1.98
CA GLY A 701 -7.92 -12.63 1.67
C GLY A 701 -7.60 -13.94 2.40
N ASN A 702 -7.35 -15.01 1.66
CA ASN A 702 -7.03 -16.33 2.22
C ASN A 702 -5.55 -16.72 2.14
N VAL A 703 -4.68 -15.80 1.68
CA VAL A 703 -3.25 -16.07 1.48
C VAL A 703 -2.46 -15.57 2.70
N PRO A 704 -1.65 -16.42 3.36
CA PRO A 704 -0.79 -15.97 4.44
C PRO A 704 0.31 -15.04 3.88
N VAL A 705 0.45 -13.87 4.48
CA VAL A 705 1.44 -12.86 4.07
C VAL A 705 2.32 -12.42 5.22
N LEU A 706 3.53 -12.05 4.85
CA LEU A 706 4.55 -11.47 5.71
C LEU A 706 4.90 -10.10 5.14
N LEU A 707 4.66 -9.06 5.93
CA LEU A 707 5.05 -7.69 5.60
C LEU A 707 6.37 -7.38 6.29
N ALA A 708 7.33 -6.81 5.56
CA ALA A 708 8.64 -6.48 6.10
C ALA A 708 9.12 -5.10 5.65
N LYS A 709 9.59 -4.31 6.62
CA LYS A 709 10.32 -3.04 6.41
C LYS A 709 11.71 -3.16 7.03
N PRO A 710 12.75 -3.49 6.23
CA PRO A 710 14.13 -3.61 6.71
C PRO A 710 14.57 -2.38 7.50
N GLN A 711 14.99 -2.55 8.74
CA GLN A 711 15.56 -1.50 9.59
C GLN A 711 17.09 -1.39 9.42
N THR A 712 17.60 -1.83 8.27
CA THR A 712 18.97 -1.58 7.81
C THR A 712 19.01 -0.32 6.95
N PHE A 713 20.19 0.22 6.68
CA PHE A 713 20.31 1.22 5.61
C PHE A 713 20.00 0.60 4.24
N MET A 714 19.59 1.44 3.29
CA MET A 714 19.12 1.00 1.98
C MET A 714 20.13 0.09 1.26
N ASN A 715 21.43 0.39 1.33
CA ASN A 715 22.48 -0.41 0.70
C ASN A 715 22.68 -1.80 1.34
N ALA A 716 22.12 -2.04 2.53
CA ALA A 716 22.21 -3.29 3.28
C ALA A 716 20.85 -4.01 3.41
N SER A 717 19.80 -3.57 2.69
CA SER A 717 18.46 -4.17 2.76
C SER A 717 18.43 -5.68 2.49
N GLY A 718 19.38 -6.19 1.69
CA GLY A 718 19.49 -7.63 1.41
C GLY A 718 19.84 -8.48 2.63
N GLU A 719 20.55 -7.94 3.63
CA GLU A 719 20.89 -8.67 4.86
C GLU A 719 19.62 -9.08 5.63
N SER A 720 18.66 -8.16 5.70
CA SER A 720 17.39 -8.39 6.38
C SER A 720 16.48 -9.30 5.55
N VAL A 721 16.27 -8.97 4.27
CA VAL A 721 15.36 -9.73 3.39
C VAL A 721 15.85 -11.17 3.19
N GLY A 722 17.15 -11.36 2.97
CA GLY A 722 17.76 -12.67 2.82
C GLY A 722 17.60 -13.55 4.06
N ALA A 723 17.71 -12.96 5.25
CA ALA A 723 17.49 -13.67 6.52
C ALA A 723 16.03 -14.15 6.67
N ILE A 724 15.06 -13.29 6.32
CA ILE A 724 13.62 -13.64 6.37
C ILE A 724 13.32 -14.79 5.40
N VAL A 725 13.75 -14.66 4.14
CA VAL A 725 13.54 -15.68 3.11
C VAL A 725 14.14 -17.03 3.51
N SER A 726 15.36 -17.01 4.05
CA SER A 726 16.06 -18.23 4.47
C SER A 726 15.40 -18.90 5.68
N TYR A 727 14.94 -18.11 6.65
CA TYR A 727 14.29 -18.62 7.86
C TYR A 727 12.92 -19.25 7.58
N TYR A 728 12.07 -18.53 6.84
CA TYR A 728 10.72 -19.00 6.51
C TYR A 728 10.68 -19.93 5.28
N LYS A 729 11.82 -20.17 4.63
CA LYS A 729 11.95 -21.03 3.43
C LYS A 729 11.01 -20.61 2.30
N ILE A 730 10.88 -19.29 2.10
CA ILE A 730 9.96 -18.71 1.11
C ILE A 730 10.59 -18.82 -0.29
N PRO A 731 9.88 -19.35 -1.31
CA PRO A 731 10.40 -19.35 -2.66
C PRO A 731 10.49 -17.93 -3.22
N LEU A 732 11.55 -17.62 -3.96
CA LEU A 732 11.79 -16.26 -4.49
C LEU A 732 10.65 -15.72 -5.37
N LYS A 733 9.89 -16.60 -6.02
CA LYS A 733 8.70 -16.24 -6.81
C LYS A 733 7.56 -15.64 -5.96
N GLN A 734 7.56 -15.90 -4.64
CA GLN A 734 6.60 -15.37 -3.67
C GLN A 734 7.18 -14.19 -2.85
N VAL A 735 8.30 -13.61 -3.30
CA VAL A 735 8.91 -12.44 -2.67
C VAL A 735 8.68 -11.21 -3.54
N LEU A 736 7.74 -10.35 -3.14
CA LEU A 736 7.48 -9.06 -3.78
C LEU A 736 8.33 -7.98 -3.13
N VAL A 737 9.17 -7.31 -3.92
CA VAL A 737 9.96 -6.16 -3.44
C VAL A 737 9.42 -4.85 -4.02
N ILE A 738 9.09 -3.91 -3.15
CA ILE A 738 8.52 -2.59 -3.46
C ILE A 738 9.58 -1.51 -3.22
N PHE A 739 9.84 -0.66 -4.22
CA PHE A 739 10.89 0.35 -4.15
C PHE A 739 10.65 1.51 -5.13
N ASP A 740 11.36 2.63 -4.94
CA ASP A 740 11.31 3.79 -5.84
C ASP A 740 12.09 3.56 -7.14
N ASP A 741 11.57 4.10 -8.24
CA ASP A 741 12.21 4.08 -9.54
C ASP A 741 12.28 5.49 -10.15
N LEU A 742 13.51 5.93 -10.44
CA LEU A 742 13.79 7.22 -11.09
C LEU A 742 13.44 7.20 -12.58
N ASP A 743 13.41 6.03 -13.21
CA ASP A 743 13.14 5.89 -14.65
C ASP A 743 11.64 5.89 -14.97
N LEU A 744 10.79 5.77 -13.95
CA LEU A 744 9.35 5.86 -14.10
C LEU A 744 8.87 7.29 -13.83
N PRO A 745 7.91 7.80 -14.64
CA PRO A 745 7.21 9.04 -14.32
C PRO A 745 6.62 9.02 -12.92
N PHE A 746 6.50 10.20 -12.31
CA PHE A 746 5.95 10.34 -10.97
C PHE A 746 4.57 9.66 -10.83
N ALA A 747 4.33 9.01 -9.67
CA ALA A 747 3.14 8.24 -9.32
C ALA A 747 2.82 7.04 -10.24
N LYS A 748 3.67 6.71 -11.23
CA LYS A 748 3.45 5.57 -12.12
C LYS A 748 3.94 4.28 -11.50
N LEU A 749 3.02 3.34 -11.31
CA LEU A 749 3.35 1.98 -10.87
C LEU A 749 3.73 1.07 -12.03
N ARG A 750 4.67 0.16 -11.78
CA ARG A 750 5.00 -0.92 -12.73
C ARG A 750 5.33 -2.21 -12.00
N LEU A 751 4.61 -3.28 -12.34
CA LEU A 751 4.86 -4.61 -11.80
C LEU A 751 5.63 -5.47 -12.81
N LEU A 752 6.76 -6.03 -12.38
CA LEU A 752 7.66 -6.84 -13.22
C LEU A 752 8.00 -8.18 -12.54
N PRO A 753 8.01 -9.31 -13.27
CA PRO A 753 8.26 -10.63 -12.68
C PRO A 753 9.74 -10.90 -12.42
N LYS A 754 10.63 -10.21 -13.14
CA LYS A 754 12.09 -10.31 -13.04
C LYS A 754 12.75 -9.00 -13.47
N GLY A 755 14.01 -8.78 -13.08
CA GLY A 755 14.76 -7.60 -13.50
C GLY A 755 16.08 -7.38 -12.78
N GLY A 756 16.89 -6.43 -13.30
CA GLY A 756 18.09 -5.94 -12.63
C GLY A 756 17.79 -4.94 -11.52
N HIS A 757 18.85 -4.40 -10.90
CA HIS A 757 18.72 -3.40 -9.83
C HIS A 757 18.39 -1.99 -10.34
N GLY A 758 18.59 -1.68 -11.62
CA GLY A 758 18.22 -0.38 -12.20
C GLY A 758 18.91 0.82 -11.51
N GLY A 759 20.15 0.65 -11.06
CA GLY A 759 20.87 1.67 -10.29
C GLY A 759 20.43 1.83 -8.82
N HIS A 760 19.35 1.17 -8.38
CA HIS A 760 18.87 1.28 -7.00
C HIS A 760 19.70 0.42 -6.02
N ASN A 761 20.26 1.06 -4.99
CA ASN A 761 21.18 0.41 -4.04
C ASN A 761 20.55 -0.71 -3.21
N GLY A 762 19.29 -0.54 -2.77
CA GLY A 762 18.58 -1.59 -2.03
C GLY A 762 18.31 -2.83 -2.86
N MET A 763 17.85 -2.68 -4.09
CA MET A 763 17.70 -3.80 -5.02
C MET A 763 19.03 -4.49 -5.33
N LYS A 764 20.14 -3.75 -5.46
CA LYS A 764 21.48 -4.34 -5.61
C LYS A 764 21.83 -5.23 -4.42
N SER A 765 21.56 -4.74 -3.20
CA SER A 765 21.77 -5.49 -1.96
C SER A 765 20.94 -6.78 -1.90
N VAL A 766 19.64 -6.69 -2.23
CA VAL A 766 18.72 -7.84 -2.23
C VAL A 766 19.14 -8.90 -3.24
N ILE A 767 19.47 -8.51 -4.48
CA ILE A 767 19.93 -9.45 -5.52
C ILE A 767 21.22 -10.17 -5.08
N ASN A 768 22.16 -9.45 -4.47
CA ASN A 768 23.40 -10.06 -3.97
C ASN A 768 23.11 -11.13 -2.91
N HIS A 769 22.20 -10.86 -1.97
CA HIS A 769 21.81 -11.80 -0.92
C HIS A 769 20.95 -12.96 -1.43
N PHE A 770 20.30 -12.80 -2.59
CA PHE A 770 19.64 -13.90 -3.31
C PHE A 770 20.59 -14.67 -4.24
N LYS A 771 21.91 -14.66 -3.93
CA LYS A 771 22.95 -15.36 -4.69
C LYS A 771 22.99 -14.96 -6.17
N GLY A 772 22.66 -13.71 -6.47
CA GLY A 772 22.63 -13.16 -7.83
C GLY A 772 21.33 -13.43 -8.60
N SER A 773 20.34 -14.11 -8.00
CA SER A 773 19.06 -14.37 -8.65
C SER A 773 18.28 -13.08 -8.90
N ARG A 774 17.65 -13.00 -10.09
CA ARG A 774 16.84 -11.86 -10.54
C ARG A 774 15.35 -12.23 -10.70
N ASP A 775 15.01 -13.47 -10.39
CA ASP A 775 13.72 -14.09 -10.68
C ASP A 775 12.77 -13.99 -9.48
N PHE A 776 12.45 -12.75 -9.13
CA PHE A 776 11.47 -12.41 -8.10
C PHE A 776 10.67 -11.16 -8.52
N PRO A 777 9.36 -11.15 -8.20
CA PRO A 777 8.47 -10.06 -8.57
C PRO A 777 8.85 -8.76 -7.86
N ARG A 778 8.64 -7.64 -8.54
CA ARG A 778 8.93 -6.32 -7.99
C ARG A 778 7.94 -5.27 -8.45
N LEU A 779 7.48 -4.47 -7.50
CA LEU A 779 6.59 -3.35 -7.74
C LEU A 779 7.42 -2.07 -7.68
N ARG A 780 7.52 -1.38 -8.81
CA ARG A 780 8.26 -0.14 -8.93
C ARG A 780 7.31 1.03 -8.81
N ILE A 781 7.66 1.99 -7.98
CA ILE A 781 6.90 3.22 -7.78
C ILE A 781 7.69 4.38 -8.39
N GLY A 782 7.15 5.01 -9.41
CA GLY A 782 7.82 6.10 -10.09
C GLY A 782 7.91 7.36 -9.24
N ILE A 783 9.13 7.85 -9.03
CA ILE A 783 9.41 9.11 -8.33
C ILE A 783 9.87 10.22 -9.29
N GLY A 784 9.97 9.91 -10.59
CA GLY A 784 10.47 10.81 -11.61
C GLY A 784 11.98 11.05 -11.52
N ARG A 785 12.52 11.76 -12.53
CA ARG A 785 13.91 12.20 -12.52
C ARG A 785 14.04 13.58 -11.88
N PRO A 786 15.17 13.88 -11.21
CA PRO A 786 15.41 15.20 -10.65
C PRO A 786 15.31 16.29 -11.73
N PRO A 787 14.63 17.42 -11.45
CA PRO A 787 14.60 18.54 -12.38
C PRO A 787 16.00 19.18 -12.50
N GLY A 788 16.45 19.42 -13.73
CA GLY A 788 17.73 20.09 -14.02
C GLY A 788 18.96 19.20 -13.82
N LYS A 789 20.04 19.77 -13.25
CA LYS A 789 21.34 19.09 -13.01
C LYS A 789 21.54 18.63 -11.56
N MET A 790 20.46 18.38 -10.82
CA MET A 790 20.56 17.95 -9.43
C MET A 790 21.08 16.50 -9.33
N ASP A 791 21.93 16.24 -8.33
CA ASP A 791 22.43 14.91 -8.03
C ASP A 791 21.28 13.96 -7.61
N PRO A 792 21.12 12.78 -8.25
CA PRO A 792 20.07 11.82 -7.93
C PRO A 792 20.02 11.41 -6.46
N VAL A 793 21.17 11.31 -5.79
CA VAL A 793 21.22 10.91 -4.36
C VAL A 793 20.51 11.94 -3.48
N ASN A 794 20.72 13.23 -3.74
CA ASN A 794 20.06 14.29 -2.99
C ASN A 794 18.56 14.38 -3.31
N PHE A 795 18.16 14.04 -4.53
CA PHE A 795 16.75 14.04 -4.93
C PHE A 795 15.95 12.96 -4.20
N VAL A 796 16.45 11.72 -4.15
CA VAL A 796 15.75 10.62 -3.47
C VAL A 796 15.62 10.84 -1.96
N LEU A 797 16.53 11.60 -1.35
CA LEU A 797 16.49 11.93 0.08
C LEU A 797 15.60 13.14 0.43
N ARG A 798 14.96 13.79 -0.56
CA ARG A 798 14.03 14.89 -0.31
C ARG A 798 12.60 14.39 -0.07
N PRO A 799 11.82 15.06 0.79
CA PRO A 799 10.41 14.75 0.98
C PRO A 799 9.55 15.14 -0.22
N PHE A 800 8.41 14.48 -0.38
CA PHE A 800 7.36 14.87 -1.33
C PHE A 800 6.73 16.20 -0.91
N ASN A 801 6.29 16.99 -1.89
CA ASN A 801 5.43 18.13 -1.64
C ASN A 801 3.97 17.67 -1.48
N LYS A 802 3.07 18.57 -1.03
CA LYS A 802 1.66 18.19 -0.77
C LYS A 802 0.93 17.67 -2.01
N GLN A 803 1.16 18.27 -3.19
CA GLN A 803 0.52 17.85 -4.45
C GLN A 803 1.02 16.47 -4.90
N GLU A 804 2.34 16.26 -4.82
CA GLU A 804 2.97 14.96 -5.06
C GLU A 804 2.40 13.91 -4.10
N GLN A 805 2.18 14.26 -2.83
CA GLN A 805 1.66 13.34 -1.84
C GLN A 805 0.21 12.93 -2.13
N GLU A 806 -0.65 13.86 -2.56
CA GLU A 806 -2.03 13.54 -2.97
C GLU A 806 -2.05 12.58 -4.17
N GLU A 807 -1.23 12.82 -5.19
CA GLU A 807 -1.09 11.90 -6.35
C GLU A 807 -0.53 10.53 -5.93
N LEU A 808 0.38 10.51 -4.96
CA LEU A 808 0.99 9.29 -4.43
C LEU A 808 -0.02 8.45 -3.64
N ASP A 809 -0.93 9.07 -2.90
CA ASP A 809 -2.00 8.36 -2.17
C ASP A 809 -2.92 7.60 -3.14
N PHE A 810 -3.23 8.17 -4.31
CA PHE A 810 -3.95 7.44 -5.37
C PHE A 810 -3.13 6.28 -5.94
N ALA A 811 -1.82 6.47 -6.10
CA ALA A 811 -0.93 5.38 -6.49
C ALA A 811 -0.89 4.26 -5.43
N PHE A 812 -0.90 4.59 -4.14
CA PHE A 812 -0.96 3.60 -3.06
C PHE A 812 -2.24 2.78 -3.10
N GLN A 813 -3.40 3.40 -3.31
CA GLN A 813 -4.66 2.68 -3.49
C GLN A 813 -4.59 1.69 -4.67
N THR A 814 -4.04 2.14 -5.79
CA THR A 814 -3.84 1.30 -6.98
C THR A 814 -2.86 0.14 -6.68
N GLY A 815 -1.82 0.40 -5.90
CA GLY A 815 -0.85 -0.61 -5.51
C GLY A 815 -1.37 -1.64 -4.52
N ILE A 816 -2.22 -1.24 -3.57
CA ILE A 816 -2.93 -2.15 -2.66
C ILE A 816 -3.78 -3.11 -3.48
N GLU A 817 -4.56 -2.59 -4.43
CA GLU A 817 -5.40 -3.41 -5.30
C GLU A 817 -4.55 -4.34 -6.18
N ALA A 818 -3.42 -3.84 -6.70
CA ALA A 818 -2.48 -4.67 -7.45
C ALA A 818 -1.93 -5.84 -6.61
N VAL A 819 -1.60 -5.60 -5.34
CA VAL A 819 -1.12 -6.64 -4.41
C VAL A 819 -2.24 -7.66 -4.13
N ARG A 820 -3.49 -7.22 -3.92
CA ARG A 820 -4.64 -8.12 -3.77
C ARG A 820 -4.82 -9.03 -4.99
N ILE A 821 -4.81 -8.45 -6.20
CA ILE A 821 -4.93 -9.20 -7.45
C ILE A 821 -3.72 -10.14 -7.63
N LEU A 822 -2.51 -9.72 -7.26
CA LEU A 822 -1.31 -10.54 -7.36
C LEU A 822 -1.45 -11.82 -6.52
N LEU A 823 -1.93 -11.68 -5.29
CA LEU A 823 -2.06 -12.78 -4.34
C LEU A 823 -3.25 -13.69 -4.67
N LEU A 824 -4.39 -13.14 -5.10
CA LEU A 824 -5.63 -13.89 -5.31
C LEU A 824 -5.80 -14.41 -6.74
N ASN A 825 -5.38 -13.64 -7.73
CA ASN A 825 -5.64 -13.91 -9.14
C ASN A 825 -4.37 -14.19 -9.95
N GLY A 826 -3.19 -14.02 -9.35
CA GLY A 826 -1.89 -14.32 -9.95
C GLY A 826 -1.21 -13.13 -10.61
N PHE A 827 0.09 -13.32 -10.90
CA PHE A 827 0.98 -12.26 -11.36
C PHE A 827 0.54 -11.61 -12.67
N ASP A 828 0.12 -12.37 -13.68
CA ASP A 828 -0.16 -11.83 -15.02
C ASP A 828 -1.36 -10.88 -15.03
N LYS A 829 -2.40 -11.18 -14.23
CA LYS A 829 -3.57 -10.32 -14.07
C LYS A 829 -3.21 -9.03 -13.35
N SER A 830 -2.45 -9.12 -12.25
CA SER A 830 -1.97 -7.94 -11.53
C SER A 830 -1.05 -7.06 -12.39
N ALA A 831 -0.13 -7.68 -13.13
CA ALA A 831 0.76 -6.97 -14.04
C ALA A 831 0.01 -6.30 -15.17
N THR A 832 -1.04 -6.92 -15.71
CA THR A 832 -1.92 -6.30 -16.70
C THR A 832 -2.67 -5.12 -16.11
N PHE A 833 -3.22 -5.26 -14.91
CA PHE A 833 -3.91 -4.19 -14.19
C PHE A 833 -3.02 -2.97 -13.98
N VAL A 834 -1.84 -3.16 -13.38
CA VAL A 834 -0.89 -2.08 -13.09
C VAL A 834 -0.31 -1.44 -14.36
N ASN A 835 0.09 -2.26 -15.33
CA ASN A 835 0.84 -1.76 -16.48
C ASN A 835 -0.05 -1.18 -17.60
N SER A 836 -1.37 -1.43 -17.59
CA SER A 836 -2.29 -1.01 -18.66
C SER A 836 -2.75 0.46 -18.60
N GLY A 837 -2.32 1.22 -17.58
CA GLY A 837 -2.32 2.69 -17.60
C GLY A 837 -3.68 3.39 -17.68
N LYS A 838 -4.81 2.68 -17.51
CA LYS A 838 -6.15 3.24 -17.77
C LYS A 838 -6.76 4.11 -16.66
N TYR A 839 -6.10 4.28 -15.51
CA TYR A 839 -6.75 4.93 -14.36
C TYR A 839 -6.57 6.45 -14.25
N LEU A 840 -5.59 7.05 -14.96
CA LEU A 840 -5.29 8.49 -14.84
C LEU A 840 -6.03 9.42 -15.81
N GLU A 841 -6.86 8.90 -16.73
CA GLU A 841 -7.59 9.72 -17.71
C GLU A 841 -9.08 9.95 -17.37
N GLN A 842 -9.59 9.45 -16.23
CA GLN A 842 -11.03 9.53 -15.92
C GLN A 842 -11.46 10.65 -14.98
N LEU A 843 -10.57 11.54 -14.54
CA LEU A 843 -10.92 12.70 -13.70
C LEU A 843 -10.18 13.97 -14.12
N GLY A 844 -10.11 14.23 -15.43
CA GLY A 844 -9.76 15.53 -16.01
C GLY A 844 -11.00 16.25 -16.52
#